data_AF-A0A8H7A1A5-F1
#
_entry.id   AF-A0A8H7A1A5-F1
#
_cell.length_a   1.000
_cell.length_b   1.000
_cell.length_c   1.000
_cell.angle_alpha   90.00
_cell.angle_beta   90.00
_cell.angle_gamma   90.00
#
_symmetry.space_group_name_H-M   'P 1'
#
loop_
_entity.id
_entity.type
_entity.pdbx_description
1 polymer ?
#
loop_
_entity_poly.entity_id
_entity_poly.type
_entity_poly.pdbx_seq_one_letter_code
_entity_poly.pdbx_strand_id
1 'polypeptide(L)'
;MSHDEYAIQQEPCRLFKKSLPARIKKAISICCDCAVKKPELCRFVGLRRVNTAKETVDFFGGGYTYYNRFQYHSAFHTPPTREELLKIKRVLSECLASKLKQELDHIAGQDVVLARCRTMDIKLECDKCCWAFCIIGYICTDCGKEFCPPCVADGRPICSHSNSLRFFSMIDPEDLRSLIHDMEEVNMQPLPSWTHDFTKEIDPLMRTIPTLAPNPTMADFDVAWAPGVPLLIEATPEPGTLHRWTKEKLVYLFGSNPCQIEDCETDGEEDTTVATFLEMIFGSNVCTRPLKLKDYPPNSTFAAEFPTLCRSFQYNLPFPAVTTFHGALNITNYFPPAYKVAPDLGPKAYIATANDSDPRTNQGTTRLHMDLCDAANSMLPVDKDSAALWHVFAPEDASKLQEFLCSKHRDTSKNHIHAQLTYLTPEDLVKLEKDFGVRPYAFTQKAGETVLIPTGCAHQVRNLTACAKIAVDFLSSHSVKRCTEVSEQLREEGVHGKKDTLEFWNLMLHAWFAVDLVDVANPESQVYNSAGHLGGVVHDDDPSLPAEHPSPHLQGQLAMDPMVPTSDPVHRPEQHLHEPALHPQPNTHENGHPSSDNIPPRIEDHPSDFAMRLIDDSGTNEPTTSGDSFQFVMRAHSGAVVERKEKKCAKCQRSWRECKGANDRSKCPKEEETRVVVN
;
A
#
# COMPACT_ATOMS: atom_id res chain seq x y z
N MET A 1 -11.69 -38.94 40.01
CA MET A 1 -12.54 -37.76 39.73
C MET A 1 -11.78 -36.53 40.17
N SER A 2 -11.10 -35.83 39.26
CA SER A 2 -10.56 -34.50 39.56
C SER A 2 -10.32 -33.74 38.25
N HIS A 3 -10.81 -32.50 38.22
CA HIS A 3 -10.45 -31.35 37.39
C HIS A 3 -11.70 -30.67 36.81
N ASP A 4 -11.84 -29.40 37.20
CA ASP A 4 -12.79 -28.41 36.70
C ASP A 4 -12.82 -28.42 35.17
N GLU A 5 -13.87 -28.99 34.56
CA GLU A 5 -13.99 -29.08 33.11
C GLU A 5 -14.46 -27.74 32.55
N TYR A 6 -13.49 -26.90 32.17
CA TYR A 6 -13.74 -25.65 31.45
C TYR A 6 -14.09 -25.95 30.00
N ALA A 7 -15.24 -25.45 29.54
CA ALA A 7 -15.58 -25.43 28.13
C ALA A 7 -15.14 -24.10 27.51
N ILE A 8 -14.20 -24.14 26.57
CA ILE A 8 -13.78 -22.96 25.79
C ILE A 8 -14.79 -22.73 24.66
N GLN A 9 -15.16 -21.48 24.44
CA GLN A 9 -16.03 -21.11 23.33
C GLN A 9 -15.28 -21.16 22.00
N GLN A 10 -15.47 -22.24 21.24
CA GLN A 10 -14.96 -22.37 19.86
C GLN A 10 -15.99 -21.99 18.79
N GLU A 11 -17.23 -21.72 19.20
CA GLU A 11 -18.35 -21.46 18.31
C GLU A 11 -18.99 -20.09 18.61
N PRO A 12 -19.73 -19.49 17.66
CA PRO A 12 -20.46 -18.25 17.88
C PRO A 12 -21.40 -18.34 19.09
N CYS A 13 -21.62 -17.21 19.77
CA CYS A 13 -22.27 -17.14 21.09
C CYS A 13 -23.56 -17.96 21.20
N ARG A 14 -24.40 -17.95 20.16
CA ARG A 14 -25.70 -18.65 20.16
C ARG A 14 -25.55 -20.17 20.08
N LEU A 15 -24.59 -20.66 19.29
CA LEU A 15 -24.31 -22.09 19.16
C LEU A 15 -23.64 -22.62 20.44
N PHE A 16 -22.64 -21.90 20.93
CA PHE A 16 -21.99 -22.24 22.20
C PHE A 16 -22.97 -22.23 23.39
N LYS A 17 -23.85 -21.23 23.48
CA LYS A 17 -24.90 -21.19 24.50
C LYS A 17 -25.87 -22.36 24.40
N LYS A 18 -26.13 -22.89 23.20
CA LYS A 18 -27.01 -24.05 23.01
C LYS A 18 -26.36 -25.35 23.51
N SER A 19 -25.05 -25.52 23.33
CA SER A 19 -24.33 -26.72 23.75
C SER A 19 -24.14 -26.84 25.27
N LEU A 20 -24.24 -25.72 26.01
CA LEU A 20 -24.08 -25.72 27.47
C LEU A 20 -25.31 -26.27 28.23
N PRO A 21 -25.16 -26.73 29.49
CA PRO A 21 -26.27 -27.13 30.35
C PRO A 21 -27.25 -25.98 30.65
N ALA A 22 -28.55 -26.29 30.79
CA ALA A 22 -29.61 -25.28 30.97
C ALA A 22 -29.36 -24.31 32.14
N ARG A 23 -28.78 -24.80 33.24
CA ARG A 23 -28.48 -24.02 34.46
C ARG A 23 -27.61 -22.79 34.20
N ILE A 24 -26.61 -22.89 33.32
CA ILE A 24 -25.68 -21.80 33.05
C ILE A 24 -26.07 -20.93 31.85
N LYS A 25 -27.01 -21.36 31.00
CA LYS A 25 -27.37 -20.61 29.78
C LYS A 25 -27.76 -19.16 30.07
N LYS A 26 -28.39 -18.89 31.22
CA LYS A 26 -28.78 -17.52 31.61
C LYS A 26 -27.59 -16.60 31.86
N ALA A 27 -26.46 -17.12 32.34
CA ALA A 27 -25.24 -16.36 32.60
C ALA A 27 -24.41 -16.08 31.33
N ILE A 28 -24.69 -16.77 30.21
CA ILE A 28 -23.95 -16.58 28.97
C ILE A 28 -24.51 -15.38 28.19
N SER A 29 -23.72 -14.30 28.16
CA SER A 29 -23.97 -13.12 27.34
C SER A 29 -23.79 -13.40 25.84
N ILE A 30 -24.44 -12.60 25.01
CA ILE A 30 -24.31 -12.63 23.55
C ILE A 30 -23.57 -11.36 23.14
N CYS A 31 -22.46 -11.48 22.41
CA CYS A 31 -21.72 -10.30 21.95
C CYS A 31 -22.51 -9.46 20.95
N CYS A 32 -22.08 -8.21 20.73
CA CYS A 32 -22.71 -7.23 19.87
C CYS A 32 -22.96 -7.76 18.45
N ASP A 33 -21.95 -8.36 17.80
CA ASP A 33 -22.09 -8.90 16.44
C ASP A 33 -23.05 -10.09 16.38
N CYS A 34 -22.98 -11.01 17.34
CA CYS A 34 -23.95 -12.10 17.44
C CYS A 34 -25.37 -11.61 17.74
N ALA A 35 -25.54 -10.48 18.44
CA ALA A 35 -26.84 -9.88 18.71
C ALA A 35 -27.49 -9.40 17.41
N VAL A 36 -26.71 -8.76 16.52
CA VAL A 36 -27.14 -8.30 15.18
C VAL A 36 -27.05 -9.38 14.10
N LYS A 37 -26.96 -10.66 14.48
CA LYS A 37 -26.97 -11.84 13.59
C LYS A 37 -25.77 -11.93 12.63
N LYS A 38 -24.59 -11.47 13.05
CA LYS A 38 -23.29 -11.67 12.39
C LYS A 38 -22.41 -12.68 13.16
N PRO A 39 -22.75 -13.99 13.15
CA PRO A 39 -22.05 -14.99 13.93
C PRO A 39 -20.58 -15.19 13.54
N GLU A 40 -20.22 -14.92 12.29
CA GLU A 40 -18.86 -14.99 11.76
C GLU A 40 -17.91 -13.96 12.39
N LEU A 41 -18.44 -12.85 12.91
CA LEU A 41 -17.69 -11.81 13.62
C LEU A 41 -17.77 -11.96 15.16
N CYS A 42 -18.07 -13.16 15.66
CA CYS A 42 -18.30 -13.37 17.09
C CYS A 42 -17.05 -13.04 17.95
N ARG A 43 -17.13 -11.91 18.68
CA ARG A 43 -16.09 -11.37 19.59
C ARG A 43 -15.61 -12.27 20.74
N PHE A 44 -16.30 -13.37 21.04
CA PHE A 44 -15.95 -14.25 22.18
C PHE A 44 -15.38 -15.61 21.79
N VAL A 45 -15.30 -15.92 20.49
CA VAL A 45 -14.67 -17.17 20.02
C VAL A 45 -13.19 -17.17 20.42
N GLY A 46 -12.74 -18.26 21.04
CA GLY A 46 -11.37 -18.44 21.51
C GLY A 46 -10.99 -17.65 22.76
N LEU A 47 -11.86 -16.78 23.29
CA LEU A 47 -11.54 -15.90 24.44
C LEU A 47 -12.31 -16.26 25.71
N ARG A 48 -13.58 -16.65 25.57
CA ARG A 48 -14.47 -16.96 26.70
C ARG A 48 -14.43 -18.44 27.04
N ARG A 49 -14.36 -18.75 28.33
CA ARG A 49 -14.50 -20.11 28.86
C ARG A 49 -15.56 -20.18 29.95
N VAL A 50 -16.07 -21.38 30.18
CA VAL A 50 -17.15 -21.63 31.13
C VAL A 50 -16.78 -22.80 32.02
N ASN A 51 -16.77 -22.59 33.34
CA ASN A 51 -16.73 -23.70 34.27
C ASN A 51 -18.15 -24.22 34.47
N THR A 52 -18.45 -25.37 33.87
CA THR A 52 -19.81 -25.92 33.94
C THR A 52 -20.15 -26.38 35.35
N ALA A 53 -19.21 -26.92 36.11
CA ALA A 53 -19.42 -27.38 37.48
C ALA A 53 -19.79 -26.24 38.42
N LYS A 54 -19.01 -25.15 38.39
CA LYS A 54 -19.15 -23.96 39.24
C LYS A 54 -20.14 -22.92 38.70
N GLU A 55 -20.69 -23.13 37.51
CA GLU A 55 -21.61 -22.21 36.82
C GLU A 55 -21.05 -20.79 36.63
N THR A 56 -19.73 -20.70 36.42
CA THR A 56 -19.04 -19.41 36.24
C THR A 56 -18.57 -19.22 34.81
N VAL A 57 -18.55 -17.94 34.38
CA VAL A 57 -18.01 -17.49 33.10
C VAL A 57 -16.72 -16.76 33.36
N ASP A 58 -15.69 -17.08 32.58
CA ASP A 58 -14.37 -16.51 32.71
C ASP A 58 -13.77 -16.21 31.33
N PHE A 59 -12.74 -15.38 31.30
CA PHE A 59 -12.00 -15.00 30.11
C PHE A 59 -10.53 -15.29 30.37
N PHE A 60 -9.95 -16.15 29.54
CA PHE A 60 -8.56 -16.59 29.69
C PHE A 60 -7.65 -15.96 28.63
N GLY A 61 -8.23 -15.30 27.62
CA GLY A 61 -7.51 -14.88 26.42
C GLY A 61 -7.31 -16.04 25.44
N GLY A 62 -6.99 -15.74 24.19
CA GLY A 62 -6.64 -16.72 23.17
C GLY A 62 -5.13 -16.98 23.17
N GLY A 63 -4.53 -16.97 21.98
CA GLY A 63 -3.08 -16.88 21.83
C GLY A 63 -2.60 -15.44 21.62
N TYR A 64 -1.29 -15.22 21.71
CA TYR A 64 -0.65 -13.99 21.24
C TYR A 64 -0.40 -14.05 19.73
N THR A 65 -0.17 -12.88 19.15
CA THR A 65 0.21 -12.67 17.75
C THR A 65 1.72 -12.88 17.62
N TYR A 66 2.10 -13.86 16.80
CA TYR A 66 3.50 -14.12 16.49
C TYR A 66 3.81 -13.58 15.09
N TYR A 67 4.33 -12.35 15.03
CA TYR A 67 4.56 -11.64 13.76
C TYR A 67 5.54 -12.34 12.81
N ASN A 68 6.45 -13.14 13.34
CA ASN A 68 7.37 -13.99 12.56
C ASN A 68 6.70 -15.18 11.86
N ARG A 69 5.43 -15.48 12.15
CA ARG A 69 4.66 -16.56 11.48
C ARG A 69 3.87 -16.06 10.28
N PHE A 70 3.82 -14.75 10.03
CA PHE A 70 3.15 -14.21 8.86
C PHE A 70 4.01 -14.44 7.61
N GLN A 71 3.34 -14.60 6.48
CA GLN A 71 4.00 -14.61 5.19
C GLN A 71 4.06 -13.18 4.66
N TYR A 72 5.28 -12.72 4.39
CA TYR A 72 5.54 -11.39 3.87
C TYR A 72 6.03 -11.46 2.43
N HIS A 73 5.86 -10.35 1.71
CA HIS A 73 6.50 -10.20 0.42
C HIS A 73 8.02 -10.16 0.61
N SER A 74 8.73 -10.97 -0.17
CA SER A 74 10.20 -11.08 -0.13
C SER A 74 10.85 -10.98 -1.51
N ALA A 75 10.04 -10.88 -2.57
CA ALA A 75 10.49 -10.87 -3.95
C ALA A 75 10.17 -9.52 -4.61
N PHE A 76 11.08 -8.57 -4.46
CA PHE A 76 10.97 -7.24 -5.06
C PHE A 76 11.54 -7.23 -6.49
N HIS A 77 11.09 -6.30 -7.34
CA HIS A 77 11.64 -6.14 -8.69
C HIS A 77 13.14 -5.86 -8.67
N THR A 78 13.56 -5.01 -7.71
CA THR A 78 14.95 -4.76 -7.39
C THR A 78 15.13 -5.08 -5.92
N PRO A 79 15.93 -6.10 -5.57
CA PRO A 79 16.24 -6.40 -4.18
C PRO A 79 16.89 -5.19 -3.50
N PRO A 80 16.50 -4.85 -2.26
CA PRO A 80 17.12 -3.76 -1.52
C PRO A 80 18.53 -4.16 -1.06
N THR A 81 19.42 -3.18 -0.99
CA THR A 81 20.73 -3.33 -0.34
C THR A 81 20.57 -3.41 1.18
N ARG A 82 21.58 -3.95 1.86
CA ARG A 82 21.58 -3.98 3.33
C ARG A 82 21.53 -2.58 3.95
N GLU A 83 22.17 -1.59 3.34
CA GLU A 83 22.14 -0.20 3.82
C GLU A 83 20.72 0.38 3.77
N GLU A 84 19.98 0.14 2.69
CA GLU A 84 18.58 0.56 2.56
C GLU A 84 17.67 -0.10 3.60
N LEU A 85 17.83 -1.42 3.82
CA LEU A 85 17.09 -2.14 4.85
C LEU A 85 17.39 -1.58 6.25
N LEU A 86 18.66 -1.27 6.54
CA LEU A 86 19.05 -0.64 7.80
C LEU A 86 18.43 0.75 7.97
N LYS A 87 18.38 1.58 6.91
CA LYS A 87 17.68 2.88 6.94
C LYS A 87 16.19 2.70 7.26
N ILE A 88 15.52 1.73 6.64
CA ILE A 88 14.12 1.42 6.95
C ILE A 88 13.97 0.97 8.40
N LYS A 89 14.72 -0.06 8.85
CA LYS A 89 14.66 -0.54 10.25
C LYS A 89 14.85 0.59 11.23
N ARG A 90 15.84 1.45 10.97
CA ARG A 90 16.17 2.56 11.87
C ARG A 90 15.01 3.52 12.07
N VAL A 91 14.36 3.95 10.99
CA VAL A 91 13.24 4.89 11.12
C VAL A 91 12.03 4.21 11.76
N LEU A 92 11.80 2.93 11.45
CA LEU A 92 10.76 2.12 12.10
C LEU A 92 11.00 2.00 13.62
N SER A 93 12.22 1.66 14.06
CA SER A 93 12.55 1.51 15.48
C SER A 93 12.46 2.82 16.26
N GLU A 94 12.83 3.95 15.67
CA GLU A 94 12.70 5.25 16.32
C GLU A 94 11.23 5.58 16.63
N CYS A 95 10.31 5.29 15.70
CA CYS A 95 8.88 5.54 15.90
C CYS A 95 8.21 4.47 16.77
N LEU A 96 8.50 3.19 16.52
CA LEU A 96 7.88 2.06 17.23
C LEU A 96 8.33 1.94 18.68
N ALA A 97 9.62 2.11 18.99
CA ALA A 97 10.14 1.88 20.34
C ALA A 97 9.42 2.75 21.38
N SER A 98 9.25 4.04 21.08
CA SER A 98 8.51 4.98 21.94
C SER A 98 7.06 4.53 22.14
N LYS A 99 6.38 4.18 21.03
CA LYS A 99 4.98 3.75 21.07
C LYS A 99 4.79 2.45 21.86
N LEU A 100 5.64 1.45 21.63
CA LEU A 100 5.58 0.15 22.28
C LEU A 100 5.96 0.23 23.76
N LYS A 101 6.90 1.10 24.13
CA LYS A 101 7.24 1.38 25.53
C LYS A 101 6.05 1.95 26.30
N GLN A 102 5.31 2.89 25.71
CA GLN A 102 4.07 3.40 26.31
C GLN A 102 3.03 2.28 26.51
N GLU A 103 2.91 1.34 25.56
CA GLU A 103 1.99 0.21 25.71
C GLU A 103 2.49 -0.81 26.74
N LEU A 104 3.80 -1.02 26.87
CA LEU A 104 4.41 -1.84 27.91
C LEU A 104 4.20 -1.26 29.31
N ASP A 105 4.38 0.05 29.49
CA ASP A 105 4.12 0.74 30.75
C ASP A 105 2.64 0.61 31.15
N HIS A 106 1.73 0.69 30.16
CA HIS A 106 0.31 0.48 30.39
C HIS A 106 0.00 -0.95 30.84
N ILE A 107 0.68 -1.96 30.26
CA ILE A 107 0.57 -3.38 30.66
C ILE A 107 1.02 -3.56 32.11
N ALA A 108 2.12 -2.92 32.54
CA ALA A 108 2.67 -3.07 33.89
C ALA A 108 1.69 -2.64 35.00
N GLY A 109 0.73 -1.76 34.68
CA GLY A 109 -0.34 -1.34 35.58
C GLY A 109 -1.57 -2.25 35.62
N GLN A 110 -1.57 -3.40 34.95
CA GLN A 110 -2.74 -4.30 34.86
C GLN A 110 -2.54 -5.59 35.65
N ASP A 111 -3.52 -5.94 36.48
CA ASP A 111 -3.48 -7.17 37.29
C ASP A 111 -3.61 -8.46 36.45
N VAL A 112 -4.42 -8.42 35.40
CA VAL A 112 -4.70 -9.56 34.52
C VAL A 112 -4.69 -9.10 33.07
N VAL A 113 -3.83 -9.72 32.27
CA VAL A 113 -3.67 -9.45 30.84
C VAL A 113 -4.18 -10.66 30.06
N LEU A 114 -5.21 -10.46 29.24
CA LEU A 114 -5.69 -11.49 28.33
C LEU A 114 -4.84 -11.50 27.06
N ALA A 115 -4.48 -12.68 26.57
CA ALA A 115 -3.91 -12.81 25.23
C ALA A 115 -4.99 -12.58 24.15
N ARG A 116 -4.68 -11.81 23.11
CA ARG A 116 -5.60 -11.53 21.99
C ARG A 116 -4.86 -11.59 20.66
N CYS A 117 -5.01 -12.69 19.92
CA CYS A 117 -4.36 -12.81 18.62
C CYS A 117 -5.05 -11.94 17.56
N ARG A 118 -4.26 -11.32 16.68
CA ARG A 118 -4.73 -10.73 15.43
C ARG A 118 -5.18 -11.82 14.45
N THR A 119 -6.21 -11.51 13.68
CA THR A 119 -6.67 -12.36 12.58
C THR A 119 -6.52 -11.61 11.26
N MET A 120 -6.24 -12.33 10.19
CA MET A 120 -6.01 -11.72 8.86
C MET A 120 -7.32 -11.33 8.16
N ASP A 121 -8.46 -11.77 8.70
CA ASP A 121 -9.78 -11.58 8.10
C ASP A 121 -10.55 -10.40 8.72
N ILE A 122 -10.15 -9.92 9.90
CA ILE A 122 -10.93 -8.94 10.68
C ILE A 122 -9.99 -7.87 11.22
N LYS A 123 -10.31 -6.62 10.92
CA LYS A 123 -9.63 -5.46 11.47
C LYS A 123 -9.96 -5.33 12.96
N LEU A 124 -8.95 -5.38 13.81
CA LEU A 124 -9.11 -5.16 15.24
C LEU A 124 -8.99 -3.66 15.53
N GLU A 125 -10.14 -3.04 15.73
CA GLU A 125 -10.31 -1.60 15.96
C GLU A 125 -11.13 -1.33 17.21
N CYS A 126 -10.95 -0.13 17.76
CA CYS A 126 -11.73 0.34 18.89
C CYS A 126 -13.17 0.65 18.48
N ASP A 127 -14.16 0.06 19.15
CA ASP A 127 -15.60 0.29 18.93
C ASP A 127 -16.08 1.73 19.24
N LYS A 128 -15.22 2.59 19.79
CA LYS A 128 -15.53 4.00 20.10
C LYS A 128 -14.94 4.97 19.10
N CYS A 129 -13.65 4.85 18.76
CA CYS A 129 -13.00 5.76 17.82
C CYS A 129 -12.75 5.16 16.42
N CYS A 130 -12.96 3.86 16.21
CA CYS A 130 -12.69 3.15 14.95
C CYS A 130 -11.22 3.18 14.50
N TRP A 131 -10.29 3.33 15.46
CA TRP A 131 -8.85 3.21 15.22
C TRP A 131 -8.36 1.81 15.49
N ALA A 132 -7.45 1.31 14.65
CA ALA A 132 -6.82 0.02 14.88
C ALA A 132 -5.99 0.05 16.16
N PHE A 133 -5.97 -1.07 16.88
CA PHE A 133 -5.05 -1.23 18.00
C PHE A 133 -3.61 -1.29 17.48
N CYS A 134 -2.63 -0.85 18.28
CA CYS A 134 -1.22 -1.19 18.04
C CYS A 134 -0.95 -2.59 18.59
N ILE A 135 -0.97 -2.80 19.91
CA ILE A 135 -0.95 -4.16 20.50
C ILE A 135 -1.82 -4.33 21.75
N ILE A 136 -2.32 -3.27 22.39
CA ILE A 136 -3.16 -3.40 23.60
C ILE A 136 -4.57 -2.84 23.44
N GLY A 137 -5.48 -3.31 24.31
CA GLY A 137 -6.83 -2.78 24.42
C GLY A 137 -7.61 -3.38 25.59
N TYR A 138 -8.90 -3.07 25.62
CA TYR A 138 -9.85 -3.57 26.60
C TYR A 138 -11.01 -4.25 25.88
N ILE A 139 -11.49 -5.38 26.38
CA ILE A 139 -12.71 -6.03 25.88
C ILE A 139 -13.78 -6.03 26.98
N CYS A 140 -15.01 -5.69 26.62
CA CYS A 140 -16.16 -5.87 27.50
C CYS A 140 -16.57 -7.34 27.53
N THR A 141 -16.57 -7.96 28.71
CA THR A 141 -16.92 -9.38 28.89
C THR A 141 -18.42 -9.67 28.71
N ASP A 142 -19.26 -8.62 28.69
CA ASP A 142 -20.70 -8.75 28.46
C ASP A 142 -21.07 -8.61 26.98
N CYS A 143 -20.64 -7.53 26.33
CA CYS A 143 -21.03 -7.26 24.94
C CYS A 143 -19.94 -7.55 23.90
N GLY A 144 -18.69 -7.78 24.30
CA GLY A 144 -17.58 -8.07 23.40
C GLY A 144 -17.05 -6.88 22.62
N LYS A 145 -17.53 -5.66 22.90
CA LYS A 145 -16.92 -4.45 22.34
C LYS A 145 -15.50 -4.27 22.85
N GLU A 146 -14.61 -3.84 21.98
CA GLU A 146 -13.19 -3.64 22.23
C GLU A 146 -12.85 -2.13 22.22
N PHE A 147 -12.01 -1.67 23.14
CA PHE A 147 -11.73 -0.25 23.36
C PHE A 147 -10.24 0.02 23.56
N CYS A 148 -9.72 1.08 22.93
CA CYS A 148 -8.33 1.47 23.10
C CYS A 148 -8.13 2.19 24.44
N PRO A 149 -6.91 2.18 25.03
CA PRO A 149 -6.65 2.84 26.31
C PRO A 149 -7.07 4.32 26.36
N PRO A 150 -6.79 5.17 25.34
CA PRO A 150 -7.25 6.56 25.35
C PRO A 150 -8.78 6.70 25.48
N CYS A 151 -9.54 5.87 24.76
CA CYS A 151 -11.00 5.90 24.79
C CYS A 151 -11.59 5.48 26.14
N VAL A 152 -10.89 4.62 26.89
CA VAL A 152 -11.25 4.22 28.26
C VAL A 152 -10.88 5.32 29.26
N ALA A 153 -9.70 5.92 29.11
CA ALA A 153 -9.20 6.99 29.99
C ALA A 153 -10.01 8.29 29.89
N ASP A 154 -10.64 8.56 28.74
CA ASP A 154 -11.52 9.72 28.49
C ASP A 154 -12.76 9.79 29.41
N GLY A 155 -13.08 8.74 30.17
CA GLY A 155 -14.11 8.75 31.22
C GLY A 155 -15.56 8.80 30.74
N ARG A 156 -15.81 9.12 29.46
CA ARG A 156 -17.14 9.01 28.84
C ARG A 156 -17.57 7.55 28.69
N PRO A 157 -18.85 7.20 28.92
CA PRO A 157 -19.33 5.83 28.78
C PRO A 157 -19.01 5.23 27.42
N ILE A 158 -18.30 4.09 27.42
CA ILE A 158 -17.87 3.39 26.19
C ILE A 158 -18.84 2.27 25.78
N CYS A 159 -19.59 1.74 26.76
CA CYS A 159 -20.73 0.86 26.55
C CYS A 159 -21.66 0.92 27.78
N SER A 160 -22.76 0.17 27.75
CA SER A 160 -23.71 0.06 28.87
C SER A 160 -23.17 -0.73 30.08
N HIS A 161 -21.92 -1.24 30.05
CA HIS A 161 -21.38 -2.20 31.03
C HIS A 161 -20.04 -1.72 31.63
N SER A 162 -20.04 -0.62 32.38
CA SER A 162 -18.81 0.05 32.84
C SER A 162 -17.87 -0.79 33.72
N ASN A 163 -18.36 -1.85 34.37
CA ASN A 163 -17.57 -2.66 35.33
C ASN A 163 -17.10 -4.01 34.77
N SER A 164 -17.22 -4.23 33.46
CA SER A 164 -17.02 -5.53 32.82
C SER A 164 -15.86 -5.53 31.81
N LEU A 165 -14.88 -4.64 31.97
CA LEU A 165 -13.73 -4.56 31.08
C LEU A 165 -12.61 -5.48 31.54
N ARG A 166 -11.99 -6.17 30.58
CA ARG A 166 -10.75 -6.91 30.76
C ARG A 166 -9.70 -6.36 29.81
N PHE A 167 -8.50 -6.16 30.32
CA PHE A 167 -7.38 -5.72 29.53
C PHE A 167 -6.81 -6.88 28.70
N PHE A 168 -6.36 -6.59 27.50
CA PHE A 168 -5.71 -7.57 26.63
C PHE A 168 -4.44 -7.00 25.99
N SER A 169 -3.53 -7.92 25.66
CA SER A 169 -2.37 -7.66 24.83
C SER A 169 -2.33 -8.64 23.67
N MET A 170 -1.88 -8.16 22.51
CA MET A 170 -1.67 -8.94 21.30
C MET A 170 -0.29 -9.55 21.23
N ILE A 171 0.70 -9.03 21.97
CA ILE A 171 2.05 -9.61 22.09
C ILE A 171 2.25 -10.01 23.55
N ASP A 172 2.98 -11.10 23.78
CA ASP A 172 3.35 -11.48 25.14
C ASP A 172 4.19 -10.35 25.79
N PRO A 173 3.94 -9.96 27.05
CA PRO A 173 4.69 -8.86 27.67
C PRO A 173 6.22 -9.05 27.69
N GLU A 174 6.71 -10.29 27.71
CA GLU A 174 8.15 -10.57 27.68
C GLU A 174 8.73 -10.51 26.26
N ASP A 175 7.98 -11.02 25.28
CA ASP A 175 8.32 -10.85 23.86
C ASP A 175 8.33 -9.36 23.47
N LEU A 176 7.39 -8.57 24.03
CA LEU A 176 7.33 -7.12 23.82
C LEU A 176 8.56 -6.40 24.41
N ARG A 177 9.01 -6.80 25.61
CA ARG A 177 10.25 -6.26 26.21
C ARG A 177 11.46 -6.53 25.32
N SER A 178 11.57 -7.76 24.83
CA SER A 178 12.65 -8.16 23.93
C SER A 178 12.61 -7.36 22.61
N LEU A 179 11.42 -7.21 22.02
CA LEU A 179 11.22 -6.43 20.80
C LEU A 179 11.63 -4.96 20.97
N ILE A 180 11.27 -4.34 22.10
CA ILE A 180 11.67 -2.95 22.40
C ILE A 180 13.18 -2.85 22.54
N HIS A 181 13.82 -3.81 23.22
CA HIS A 181 15.26 -3.85 23.36
C HIS A 181 15.96 -3.97 22.00
N ASP A 182 15.52 -4.86 21.11
CA ASP A 182 16.07 -5.00 19.76
C ASP A 182 15.96 -3.68 18.96
N MET A 183 14.83 -2.97 19.09
CA MET A 183 14.66 -1.65 18.48
C MET A 183 15.59 -0.60 19.09
N GLU A 184 15.78 -0.60 20.41
CA GLU A 184 16.71 0.30 21.11
C GLU A 184 18.17 0.01 20.71
N GLU A 185 18.56 -1.25 20.50
CA GLU A 185 19.88 -1.62 19.99
C GLU A 185 20.13 -1.07 18.58
N VAL A 186 19.17 -1.23 17.66
CA VAL A 186 19.24 -0.61 16.32
C VAL A 186 19.33 0.92 16.44
N ASN A 187 18.62 1.51 17.41
CA ASN A 187 18.66 2.95 17.69
C ASN A 187 20.00 3.43 18.28
N MET A 188 20.84 2.55 18.80
CA MET A 188 22.20 2.90 19.27
C MET A 188 23.27 2.78 18.17
N GLN A 189 22.99 2.09 17.07
CA GLN A 189 23.94 1.95 15.97
C GLN A 189 24.13 3.29 15.24
N PRO A 190 25.35 3.58 14.73
CA PRO A 190 25.57 4.77 13.93
C PRO A 190 24.69 4.73 12.68
N LEU A 191 24.01 5.85 12.41
CA LEU A 191 23.22 6.02 11.20
C LEU A 191 24.12 5.83 9.98
N PRO A 192 23.68 5.12 8.92
CA PRO A 192 24.22 5.35 7.59
C PRO A 192 24.13 6.85 7.31
N SER A 193 25.21 7.47 6.82
CA SER A 193 25.18 8.90 6.54
C SER A 193 24.11 9.18 5.48
N TRP A 194 23.02 9.86 5.86
CA TRP A 194 22.22 10.62 4.89
C TRP A 194 23.18 11.62 4.29
N THR A 195 23.50 11.49 3.01
CA THR A 195 24.71 12.06 2.41
C THR A 195 24.71 13.59 2.39
N HIS A 196 23.60 14.27 2.69
CA HIS A 196 23.53 15.73 2.62
C HIS A 196 22.30 16.33 3.34
N ASP A 197 22.49 17.47 4.01
CA ASP A 197 21.43 18.27 4.64
C ASP A 197 20.94 19.36 3.66
N PHE A 198 19.96 19.01 2.82
CA PHE A 198 19.38 19.90 1.79
C PHE A 198 18.46 20.99 2.33
N THR A 199 18.20 21.04 3.65
CA THR A 199 17.37 22.11 4.24
C THR A 199 17.91 23.51 3.96
N LYS A 200 19.20 23.61 3.60
CA LYS A 200 19.89 24.86 3.24
C LYS A 200 19.74 25.29 1.79
N GLU A 201 19.27 24.42 0.90
CA GLU A 201 19.16 24.68 -0.55
C GLU A 201 17.72 24.96 -1.00
N ILE A 202 16.72 24.61 -0.18
CA ILE A 202 15.35 25.07 -0.40
C ILE A 202 15.24 26.49 0.11
N ASP A 203 15.11 27.45 -0.81
CA ASP A 203 14.70 28.80 -0.46
C ASP A 203 13.27 28.74 0.12
N PRO A 204 13.09 28.92 1.45
CA PRO A 204 11.78 28.80 2.08
C PRO A 204 10.83 29.92 1.65
N LEU A 205 11.34 30.99 1.04
CA LEU A 205 10.59 32.20 0.66
C LEU A 205 10.13 32.16 -0.80
N MET A 206 10.86 31.49 -1.69
CA MET A 206 10.53 31.45 -3.12
C MET A 206 9.45 30.43 -3.47
N ARG A 207 9.27 29.38 -2.66
CA ARG A 207 8.24 28.32 -2.82
C ARG A 207 8.08 27.85 -4.29
N THR A 208 9.21 27.75 -5.00
CA THR A 208 9.25 27.17 -6.34
C THR A 208 9.34 25.67 -6.20
N ILE A 209 8.48 24.93 -6.92
CA ILE A 209 8.52 23.48 -6.88
C ILE A 209 9.84 22.97 -7.48
N PRO A 210 10.58 22.09 -6.79
CA PRO A 210 11.68 21.37 -7.40
C PRO A 210 11.16 20.47 -8.52
N THR A 211 11.74 20.63 -9.71
CA THR A 211 11.37 19.87 -10.90
C THR A 211 12.54 19.01 -11.34
N LEU A 212 12.30 17.71 -11.53
CA LEU A 212 13.26 16.76 -12.04
C LEU A 212 12.96 16.42 -13.49
N ALA A 213 14.02 16.31 -14.29
CA ALA A 213 13.94 15.83 -15.65
C ALA A 213 13.41 14.38 -15.70
N PRO A 214 12.95 13.91 -16.87
CA PRO A 214 12.43 12.55 -17.00
C PRO A 214 13.48 11.47 -16.68
N ASN A 215 13.02 10.34 -16.14
CA ASN A 215 13.85 9.20 -15.69
C ASN A 215 14.89 9.54 -14.59
N PRO A 216 14.48 10.17 -13.48
CA PRO A 216 15.37 10.48 -12.37
C PRO A 216 15.85 9.20 -11.65
N THR A 217 17.00 9.28 -11.00
CA THR A 217 17.61 8.17 -10.24
C THR A 217 17.12 8.16 -8.79
N MET A 218 17.28 7.03 -8.08
CA MET A 218 16.98 6.99 -6.64
C MET A 218 17.84 7.94 -5.80
N ALA A 219 19.05 8.29 -6.26
CA ALA A 219 19.86 9.31 -5.59
C ALA A 219 19.22 10.70 -5.71
N ASP A 220 18.66 11.03 -6.88
CA ASP A 220 17.90 12.27 -7.08
C ASP A 220 16.67 12.30 -6.16
N PHE A 221 16.00 11.15 -5.97
CA PHE A 221 14.88 11.03 -5.03
C PHE A 221 15.31 11.34 -3.60
N ASP A 222 16.33 10.65 -3.08
CA ASP A 222 16.77 10.83 -1.69
C ASP A 222 17.13 12.29 -1.41
N VAL A 223 17.82 12.93 -2.36
CA VAL A 223 18.21 14.34 -2.30
C VAL A 223 17.00 15.25 -2.29
N ALA A 224 16.11 15.11 -3.29
CA ALA A 224 15.01 16.04 -3.50
C ALA A 224 13.85 15.82 -2.50
N TRP A 225 13.68 14.60 -1.99
CA TRP A 225 12.57 14.20 -1.12
C TRP A 225 12.86 14.40 0.36
N ALA A 226 14.13 14.34 0.79
CA ALA A 226 14.52 14.48 2.19
C ALA A 226 13.94 15.74 2.88
N PRO A 227 13.88 16.93 2.24
CA PRO A 227 13.30 18.11 2.87
C PRO A 227 11.78 18.01 3.13
N GLY A 228 11.07 17.09 2.49
CA GLY A 228 9.62 16.94 2.65
C GLY A 228 8.79 17.99 1.93
N VAL A 229 9.23 18.41 0.75
CA VAL A 229 8.51 19.35 -0.12
C VAL A 229 7.98 18.62 -1.37
N PRO A 230 6.93 19.13 -2.05
CA PRO A 230 6.44 18.49 -3.27
C PRO A 230 7.50 18.45 -4.36
N LEU A 231 7.46 17.42 -5.22
CA LEU A 231 8.32 17.30 -6.40
C LEU A 231 7.50 17.18 -7.67
N LEU A 232 7.94 17.82 -8.74
CA LEU A 232 7.39 17.65 -10.08
C LEU A 232 8.37 16.83 -10.92
N ILE A 233 7.89 15.80 -11.60
CA ILE A 233 8.67 15.01 -12.55
C ILE A 233 8.11 15.31 -13.93
N GLU A 234 8.98 15.80 -14.81
CA GLU A 234 8.63 16.11 -16.20
C GLU A 234 8.19 14.86 -16.96
N ALA A 235 7.29 15.05 -17.93
CA ALA A 235 6.81 13.98 -18.78
C ALA A 235 7.94 13.35 -19.61
N THR A 236 7.98 12.02 -19.67
CA THR A 236 8.91 11.31 -20.55
C THR A 236 8.55 11.58 -22.03
N PRO A 237 9.49 12.05 -22.86
CA PRO A 237 9.22 12.35 -24.28
C PRO A 237 8.75 11.12 -25.08
N GLU A 238 9.25 9.94 -24.72
CA GLU A 238 8.80 8.64 -25.22
C GLU A 238 8.48 7.73 -24.02
N PRO A 239 7.26 7.79 -23.47
CA PRO A 239 6.88 6.89 -22.40
C PRO A 239 7.02 5.46 -22.92
N GLY A 240 7.71 4.58 -22.18
CA GLY A 240 7.73 3.17 -22.51
C GLY A 240 6.31 2.62 -22.41
N THR A 241 5.54 2.64 -23.50
CA THR A 241 4.14 2.29 -23.41
C THR A 241 3.98 0.78 -23.50
N LEU A 242 3.74 0.13 -22.35
CA LEU A 242 2.96 -1.11 -22.36
C LEU A 242 1.60 -0.85 -23.02
N HIS A 243 0.97 0.31 -22.74
CA HIS A 243 -0.26 0.79 -23.37
C HIS A 243 -0.31 2.33 -23.49
N ARG A 244 -0.99 2.86 -24.54
CA ARG A 244 -1.33 4.29 -24.65
C ARG A 244 -2.60 4.61 -23.87
N TRP A 245 -2.57 5.69 -23.09
CA TRP A 245 -3.70 6.22 -22.35
C TRP A 245 -4.52 7.16 -23.25
N THR A 246 -5.50 6.63 -23.99
CA THR A 246 -6.41 7.44 -24.82
C THR A 246 -7.86 7.26 -24.38
N LYS A 247 -8.72 8.23 -24.72
CA LYS A 247 -10.16 8.16 -24.45
C LYS A 247 -10.75 6.86 -25.00
N GLU A 248 -10.44 6.51 -26.24
CA GLU A 248 -10.95 5.30 -26.91
C GLU A 248 -10.53 4.04 -26.15
N LYS A 249 -9.30 4.01 -25.61
CA LYS A 249 -8.82 2.87 -24.84
C LYS A 249 -9.52 2.77 -23.49
N LEU A 250 -9.71 3.88 -22.79
CA LEU A 250 -10.47 3.91 -21.53
C LEU A 250 -11.92 3.45 -21.76
N VAL A 251 -12.58 4.00 -22.79
CA VAL A 251 -13.93 3.59 -23.20
C VAL A 251 -13.99 2.11 -23.57
N TYR A 252 -13.03 1.61 -24.34
CA TYR A 252 -12.97 0.20 -24.74
C TYR A 252 -12.84 -0.75 -23.55
N LEU A 253 -12.00 -0.41 -22.57
CA LEU A 253 -11.70 -1.29 -21.45
C LEU A 253 -12.82 -1.33 -20.40
N PHE A 254 -13.53 -0.22 -20.16
CA PHE A 254 -14.49 -0.13 -19.05
C PHE A 254 -15.57 0.94 -19.24
N GLY A 255 -15.80 1.40 -20.47
CA GLY A 255 -16.78 2.44 -20.76
C GLY A 255 -18.21 2.08 -20.34
N SER A 256 -18.56 0.78 -20.30
CA SER A 256 -19.86 0.30 -19.83
C SER A 256 -20.00 0.29 -18.31
N ASN A 257 -18.90 0.49 -17.56
CA ASN A 257 -18.95 0.40 -16.11
C ASN A 257 -19.74 1.59 -15.55
N PRO A 258 -20.63 1.35 -14.56
CA PRO A 258 -21.31 2.43 -13.88
C PRO A 258 -20.31 3.25 -13.06
N CYS A 259 -20.58 4.54 -12.95
CA CYS A 259 -19.84 5.44 -12.09
C CYS A 259 -20.77 6.56 -11.59
N GLN A 260 -20.43 7.12 -10.45
CA GLN A 260 -21.13 8.27 -9.87
C GLN A 260 -20.21 9.48 -10.02
N ILE A 261 -20.72 10.55 -10.61
CA ILE A 261 -20.00 11.80 -10.80
C ILE A 261 -20.56 12.86 -9.86
N GLU A 262 -19.72 13.81 -9.47
CA GLU A 262 -20.03 14.87 -8.52
C GLU A 262 -19.80 16.24 -9.17
N ASP A 263 -20.71 17.17 -8.91
CA ASP A 263 -20.57 18.57 -9.27
C ASP A 263 -19.72 19.29 -8.21
N CYS A 264 -18.56 19.81 -8.62
CA CYS A 264 -17.53 20.35 -7.71
C CYS A 264 -18.01 21.56 -6.90
N GLU A 265 -19.04 22.27 -7.39
CA GLU A 265 -19.54 23.50 -6.77
C GLU A 265 -20.78 23.26 -5.90
N THR A 266 -21.57 22.23 -6.20
CA THR A 266 -22.83 21.97 -5.48
C THR A 266 -22.81 20.70 -4.65
N ASP A 267 -21.77 19.87 -4.77
CA ASP A 267 -21.68 18.51 -4.22
C ASP A 267 -22.83 17.59 -4.67
N GLY A 268 -23.52 17.96 -5.76
CA GLY A 268 -24.59 17.17 -6.35
C GLY A 268 -24.04 15.95 -7.08
N GLU A 269 -24.59 14.78 -6.78
CA GLU A 269 -24.18 13.51 -7.38
C GLU A 269 -25.12 13.05 -8.51
N GLU A 270 -24.57 12.46 -9.55
CA GLU A 270 -25.31 11.91 -10.70
C GLU A 270 -24.72 10.57 -11.13
N ASP A 271 -25.58 9.57 -11.35
CA ASP A 271 -25.18 8.25 -11.85
C ASP A 271 -25.05 8.27 -13.38
N THR A 272 -23.96 7.71 -13.90
CA THR A 272 -23.70 7.61 -15.34
C THR A 272 -22.80 6.40 -15.66
N THR A 273 -22.29 6.31 -16.89
CA THR A 273 -21.25 5.35 -17.26
C THR A 273 -19.92 6.04 -17.54
N VAL A 274 -18.82 5.32 -17.37
CA VAL A 274 -17.48 5.88 -17.65
C VAL A 274 -17.37 6.36 -19.09
N ALA A 275 -17.97 5.66 -20.07
CA ALA A 275 -17.97 6.11 -21.46
C ALA A 275 -18.69 7.44 -21.64
N THR A 276 -19.87 7.59 -21.03
CA THR A 276 -20.67 8.81 -21.12
C THR A 276 -19.92 9.98 -20.50
N PHE A 277 -19.30 9.76 -19.33
CA PHE A 277 -18.53 10.80 -18.67
C PHE A 277 -17.27 11.19 -19.45
N LEU A 278 -16.53 10.23 -20.02
CA LEU A 278 -15.38 10.54 -20.88
C LEU A 278 -15.79 11.27 -22.16
N GLU A 279 -16.98 11.03 -22.71
CA GLU A 279 -17.52 11.81 -23.81
C GLU A 279 -17.86 13.25 -23.38
N MET A 280 -18.38 13.45 -22.17
CA MET A 280 -18.63 14.79 -21.62
C MET A 280 -17.35 15.59 -21.39
N ILE A 281 -16.21 14.93 -21.16
CA ILE A 281 -14.94 15.59 -20.81
C ILE A 281 -14.02 15.76 -22.03
N PHE A 282 -13.86 14.72 -22.84
CA PHE A 282 -12.91 14.64 -23.96
C PHE A 282 -13.61 14.45 -25.31
N GLY A 283 -14.93 14.67 -25.38
CA GLY A 283 -15.72 14.61 -26.61
C GLY A 283 -15.80 15.93 -27.36
N SER A 284 -16.52 15.91 -28.48
CA SER A 284 -16.69 17.10 -29.32
C SER A 284 -17.57 18.17 -28.67
N ASN A 285 -18.46 17.77 -27.75
CA ASN A 285 -19.36 18.66 -27.01
C ASN A 285 -19.03 18.62 -25.52
N VAL A 286 -17.89 19.23 -25.15
CA VAL A 286 -17.39 19.23 -23.78
C VAL A 286 -18.38 19.92 -22.84
N CYS A 287 -18.64 19.30 -21.70
CA CYS A 287 -19.50 19.82 -20.65
C CYS A 287 -18.86 21.02 -19.96
N THR A 288 -19.64 22.08 -19.78
CA THR A 288 -19.20 23.30 -19.08
C THR A 288 -19.42 23.23 -17.57
N ARG A 289 -20.15 22.22 -17.07
CA ARG A 289 -20.32 22.00 -15.63
C ARG A 289 -19.01 21.47 -15.04
N PRO A 290 -18.60 21.91 -13.84
CA PRO A 290 -17.41 21.43 -13.15
C PRO A 290 -17.71 20.06 -12.52
N LEU A 291 -17.61 18.98 -13.31
CA LEU A 291 -17.96 17.62 -12.91
C LEU A 291 -16.69 16.81 -12.67
N LYS A 292 -16.72 15.92 -11.67
CA LYS A 292 -15.61 15.01 -11.35
C LYS A 292 -16.09 13.58 -11.10
N LEU A 293 -15.26 12.63 -11.47
CA LEU A 293 -15.23 11.26 -10.99
C LEU A 293 -14.00 11.14 -10.08
N LYS A 294 -14.22 10.87 -8.80
CA LYS A 294 -13.15 10.75 -7.79
C LYS A 294 -13.07 9.32 -7.27
N ASP A 295 -11.90 8.95 -6.74
CA ASP A 295 -11.67 7.67 -6.05
C ASP A 295 -12.11 6.43 -6.84
N TYR A 296 -12.03 6.47 -8.17
CA TYR A 296 -12.55 5.39 -8.99
C TYR A 296 -11.51 4.29 -9.20
N PRO A 297 -11.82 3.00 -8.95
CA PRO A 297 -13.11 2.47 -8.53
C PRO A 297 -13.33 2.61 -7.00
N PRO A 298 -14.56 2.94 -6.53
CA PRO A 298 -14.80 3.30 -5.13
C PRO A 298 -14.87 2.10 -4.19
N ASN A 299 -15.28 0.93 -4.69
CA ASN A 299 -15.58 -0.25 -3.88
C ASN A 299 -14.69 -1.46 -4.23
N SER A 300 -13.61 -1.24 -4.97
CA SER A 300 -12.71 -2.28 -5.45
C SER A 300 -11.31 -1.68 -5.63
N THR A 301 -10.31 -2.52 -5.84
CA THR A 301 -8.96 -2.05 -6.13
C THR A 301 -8.81 -1.80 -7.63
N PHE A 302 -7.99 -0.82 -8.00
CA PHE A 302 -7.71 -0.55 -9.41
C PHE A 302 -7.01 -1.72 -10.11
N ALA A 303 -6.23 -2.51 -9.37
CA ALA A 303 -5.60 -3.74 -9.87
C ALA A 303 -6.63 -4.83 -10.20
N ALA A 304 -7.69 -4.97 -9.39
CA ALA A 304 -8.74 -5.95 -9.62
C ALA A 304 -9.66 -5.54 -10.77
N GLU A 305 -10.10 -4.28 -10.82
CA GLU A 305 -11.01 -3.80 -11.87
C GLU A 305 -10.30 -3.55 -13.20
N PHE A 306 -9.08 -2.99 -13.17
CA PHE A 306 -8.36 -2.51 -14.35
C PHE A 306 -6.92 -3.04 -14.41
N PRO A 307 -6.69 -4.38 -14.40
CA PRO A 307 -5.34 -4.96 -14.27
C PRO A 307 -4.37 -4.50 -15.35
N THR A 308 -4.83 -4.37 -16.59
CA THR A 308 -4.01 -3.91 -17.73
C THR A 308 -3.58 -2.45 -17.58
N LEU A 309 -4.49 -1.59 -17.12
CA LEU A 309 -4.15 -0.19 -16.83
C LEU A 309 -3.27 -0.06 -15.60
N CYS A 310 -3.53 -0.87 -14.58
CA CYS A 310 -2.75 -0.89 -13.35
C CYS A 310 -1.29 -1.21 -13.66
N ARG A 311 -1.02 -2.25 -14.47
CA ARG A 311 0.33 -2.58 -14.94
C ARG A 311 0.95 -1.43 -15.74
N SER A 312 0.20 -0.82 -16.66
CA SER A 312 0.68 0.33 -17.43
C SER A 312 1.04 1.51 -16.53
N PHE A 313 0.23 1.79 -15.51
CA PHE A 313 0.48 2.86 -14.56
C PHE A 313 1.71 2.58 -13.71
N GLN A 314 1.79 1.39 -13.11
CA GLN A 314 2.94 0.94 -12.31
C GLN A 314 4.26 0.99 -13.10
N TYR A 315 4.23 0.65 -14.40
CA TYR A 315 5.41 0.73 -15.26
C TYR A 315 5.90 2.16 -15.52
N ASN A 316 5.00 3.14 -15.52
CA ASN A 316 5.32 4.54 -15.82
C ASN A 316 5.54 5.40 -14.57
N LEU A 317 5.42 4.82 -13.36
CA LEU A 317 5.67 5.56 -12.13
C LEU A 317 7.16 5.91 -11.99
N PRO A 318 7.49 7.17 -11.65
CA PRO A 318 8.86 7.53 -11.28
C PRO A 318 9.25 6.86 -9.96
N PHE A 319 10.54 6.62 -9.78
CA PHE A 319 11.10 6.01 -8.56
C PHE A 319 10.42 4.70 -8.17
N PRO A 320 10.44 3.67 -9.05
CA PRO A 320 9.66 2.46 -8.84
C PRO A 320 10.00 1.71 -7.55
N ALA A 321 11.19 1.91 -6.98
CA ALA A 321 11.59 1.34 -5.71
C ALA A 321 10.75 1.83 -4.52
N VAL A 322 10.15 3.03 -4.60
CA VAL A 322 9.28 3.61 -3.55
C VAL A 322 7.82 3.75 -3.97
N THR A 323 7.49 3.89 -5.26
CA THR A 323 6.10 4.20 -5.69
C THR A 323 5.30 2.99 -6.16
N THR A 324 5.93 1.84 -6.44
CA THR A 324 5.24 0.66 -7.00
C THR A 324 4.92 -0.40 -5.95
N PHE A 325 4.06 -1.36 -6.30
CA PHE A 325 3.69 -2.52 -5.48
C PHE A 325 4.80 -3.54 -5.24
N HIS A 326 5.90 -3.43 -5.99
CA HIS A 326 7.06 -4.32 -5.89
C HIS A 326 8.34 -3.53 -5.58
N GLY A 327 8.18 -2.29 -5.13
CA GLY A 327 9.27 -1.44 -4.67
C GLY A 327 9.71 -1.84 -3.27
N ALA A 328 10.99 -2.17 -3.10
CA ALA A 328 11.55 -2.58 -1.82
C ALA A 328 11.68 -1.45 -0.79
N LEU A 329 11.63 -0.19 -1.24
CA LEU A 329 11.75 0.98 -0.37
C LEU A 329 10.40 1.58 0.00
N ASN A 330 9.31 1.00 -0.52
CA ASN A 330 7.95 1.32 -0.12
C ASN A 330 7.56 0.48 1.10
N ILE A 331 7.46 1.10 2.26
CA ILE A 331 7.19 0.42 3.53
C ILE A 331 5.82 -0.26 3.52
N THR A 332 4.86 0.23 2.72
CA THR A 332 3.53 -0.36 2.59
C THR A 332 3.56 -1.78 2.00
N ASN A 333 4.58 -2.10 1.18
CA ASN A 333 4.74 -3.41 0.54
C ASN A 333 5.19 -4.52 1.52
N TYR A 334 5.54 -4.16 2.75
CA TYR A 334 5.88 -5.11 3.80
C TYR A 334 4.67 -5.55 4.64
N PHE A 335 3.46 -5.08 4.31
CA PHE A 335 2.23 -5.61 4.91
C PHE A 335 1.95 -7.03 4.39
N PRO A 336 1.41 -7.97 5.20
CA PRO A 336 1.16 -9.34 4.76
C PRO A 336 0.14 -9.40 3.59
N PRO A 337 0.47 -10.01 2.43
CA PRO A 337 -0.43 -10.03 1.28
C PRO A 337 -1.77 -10.76 1.51
N ALA A 338 -1.79 -11.74 2.41
CA ALA A 338 -3.00 -12.51 2.71
C ALA A 338 -3.97 -11.81 3.69
N TYR A 339 -3.63 -10.59 4.16
CA TYR A 339 -4.47 -9.83 5.07
C TYR A 339 -5.67 -9.24 4.30
N LYS A 340 -6.87 -9.80 4.48
CA LYS A 340 -8.06 -9.49 3.66
C LYS A 340 -8.62 -8.08 3.89
N VAL A 341 -8.27 -7.48 5.01
CA VAL A 341 -8.72 -6.15 5.43
C VAL A 341 -7.57 -5.15 5.42
N ALA A 342 -6.54 -5.40 4.59
CA ALA A 342 -5.43 -4.50 4.41
C ALA A 342 -5.92 -3.12 3.92
N PRO A 343 -5.22 -2.03 4.30
CA PRO A 343 -5.41 -0.71 3.73
C PRO A 343 -5.40 -0.72 2.20
N ASP A 344 -6.38 -0.09 1.56
CA ASP A 344 -6.35 0.15 0.11
C ASP A 344 -5.49 1.37 -0.18
N LEU A 345 -4.19 1.15 -0.36
CA LEU A 345 -3.20 2.14 -0.78
C LEU A 345 -2.94 2.07 -2.29
N GLY A 346 -3.78 1.33 -3.01
CA GLY A 346 -3.64 1.13 -4.44
C GLY A 346 -4.01 2.38 -5.25
N PRO A 347 -3.71 2.38 -6.55
CA PRO A 347 -4.03 3.50 -7.43
C PRO A 347 -5.52 3.82 -7.43
N LYS A 348 -5.86 5.11 -7.54
CA LYS A 348 -7.22 5.61 -7.76
C LYS A 348 -7.24 6.62 -8.90
N ALA A 349 -8.29 6.57 -9.71
CA ALA A 349 -8.49 7.50 -10.82
C ALA A 349 -9.33 8.71 -10.40
N TYR A 350 -8.88 9.87 -10.85
CA TYR A 350 -9.53 11.17 -10.65
C TYR A 350 -9.66 11.85 -12.01
N ILE A 351 -10.88 11.95 -12.52
CA ILE A 351 -11.16 12.48 -13.85
C ILE A 351 -12.15 13.63 -13.68
N ALA A 352 -11.84 14.81 -14.21
CA ALA A 352 -12.73 15.96 -14.06
C ALA A 352 -12.64 16.92 -15.25
N THR A 353 -13.71 17.67 -15.47
CA THR A 353 -13.74 18.77 -16.44
C THR A 353 -12.83 19.93 -15.98
N ALA A 354 -12.67 20.94 -16.83
CA ALA A 354 -12.11 22.22 -16.41
C ALA A 354 -13.04 22.89 -15.39
N ASN A 355 -12.47 23.67 -14.46
CA ASN A 355 -13.27 24.51 -13.56
C ASN A 355 -12.97 26.00 -13.78
N ASP A 356 -13.72 26.58 -14.71
CA ASP A 356 -13.68 28.00 -15.09
C ASP A 356 -14.69 28.86 -14.31
N SER A 357 -15.28 28.32 -13.24
CA SER A 357 -16.17 29.08 -12.35
C SER A 357 -15.44 30.26 -11.72
N ASP A 358 -16.20 31.30 -11.31
CA ASP A 358 -15.65 32.55 -10.75
C ASP A 358 -14.55 32.27 -9.72
N PRO A 359 -13.29 32.70 -9.97
CA PRO A 359 -12.15 32.40 -9.10
C PRO A 359 -12.34 32.80 -7.63
N ARG A 360 -13.25 33.75 -7.35
CA ARG A 360 -13.59 34.23 -6.00
C ARG A 360 -14.50 33.30 -5.22
N THR A 361 -15.18 32.37 -5.90
CA THR A 361 -16.15 31.45 -5.28
C THR A 361 -15.93 29.99 -5.67
N ASN A 362 -15.03 29.73 -6.63
CA ASN A 362 -14.67 28.41 -7.14
C ASN A 362 -14.20 27.48 -6.02
N GLN A 363 -14.62 26.21 -6.07
CA GLN A 363 -14.32 25.21 -5.05
C GLN A 363 -13.21 24.22 -5.46
N GLY A 364 -12.53 24.48 -6.56
CA GLY A 364 -11.54 23.60 -7.16
C GLY A 364 -12.16 22.32 -7.68
N THR A 365 -11.34 21.49 -8.32
CA THR A 365 -11.71 20.10 -8.60
C THR A 365 -11.37 19.19 -7.42
N THR A 366 -10.35 19.58 -6.65
CA THR A 366 -9.95 18.93 -5.40
C THR A 366 -9.79 20.01 -4.33
N ARG A 367 -10.62 19.93 -3.28
CA ARG A 367 -10.56 20.83 -2.13
C ARG A 367 -9.29 20.58 -1.30
N LEU A 368 -8.95 21.55 -0.47
CA LEU A 368 -7.79 21.49 0.42
C LEU A 368 -7.91 20.28 1.35
N HIS A 369 -6.91 19.41 1.32
CA HIS A 369 -6.80 18.25 2.19
C HIS A 369 -5.33 17.88 2.41
N MET A 370 -5.09 16.93 3.30
CA MET A 370 -3.76 16.40 3.60
C MET A 370 -3.84 14.88 3.62
N ASP A 371 -2.92 14.23 2.92
CA ASP A 371 -2.84 12.78 2.82
C ASP A 371 -2.13 12.19 4.05
N LEU A 372 -2.53 10.96 4.38
CA LEU A 372 -1.91 10.21 5.47
C LEU A 372 -0.58 9.56 5.05
N CYS A 373 -0.39 9.29 3.76
CA CYS A 373 0.81 8.71 3.18
C CYS A 373 1.44 9.68 2.16
N ASP A 374 2.63 9.33 1.66
CA ASP A 374 3.17 9.99 0.48
C ASP A 374 2.30 9.61 -0.72
N ALA A 375 2.11 10.51 -1.68
CA ALA A 375 1.28 10.27 -2.85
C ALA A 375 2.02 10.60 -4.14
N ALA A 376 1.79 9.79 -5.18
CA ALA A 376 2.28 10.04 -6.53
C ALA A 376 1.08 10.23 -7.49
N ASN A 377 0.87 11.45 -7.98
CA ASN A 377 -0.24 11.82 -8.86
C ASN A 377 0.26 12.05 -10.29
N SER A 378 -0.10 11.16 -11.22
CA SER A 378 0.30 11.27 -12.64
C SER A 378 -0.85 11.76 -13.50
N MET A 379 -0.61 12.84 -14.26
CA MET A 379 -1.54 13.31 -15.28
C MET A 379 -1.47 12.40 -16.50
N LEU A 380 -2.56 11.72 -16.82
CA LEU A 380 -2.62 10.87 -18.00
C LEU A 380 -2.62 11.72 -19.28
N PRO A 381 -1.84 11.35 -20.31
CA PRO A 381 -1.82 12.06 -21.58
C PRO A 381 -3.01 11.70 -22.49
N VAL A 382 -4.23 11.67 -21.93
CA VAL A 382 -5.48 11.42 -22.67
C VAL A 382 -5.75 12.57 -23.63
N ASP A 383 -5.56 13.79 -23.14
CA ASP A 383 -5.46 15.01 -23.93
C ASP A 383 -4.12 15.67 -23.61
N LYS A 384 -3.35 16.02 -24.65
CA LYS A 384 -2.04 16.66 -24.54
C LYS A 384 -2.13 18.06 -23.92
N ASP A 385 -3.29 18.70 -24.00
CA ASP A 385 -3.53 20.04 -23.47
C ASP A 385 -4.09 19.98 -22.04
N SER A 386 -4.11 18.79 -21.41
CA SER A 386 -4.48 18.61 -19.99
C SER A 386 -3.56 19.42 -19.08
N ALA A 387 -4.17 20.26 -18.23
CA ALA A 387 -3.47 21.15 -17.32
C ALA A 387 -4.25 21.35 -16.03
N ALA A 388 -3.56 21.30 -14.89
CA ALA A 388 -4.13 21.56 -13.57
C ALA A 388 -3.25 22.48 -12.73
N LEU A 389 -3.84 23.47 -12.09
CA LEU A 389 -3.19 24.34 -11.12
C LEU A 389 -3.19 23.66 -9.76
N TRP A 390 -2.00 23.57 -9.16
CA TRP A 390 -1.78 23.03 -7.83
C TRP A 390 -1.36 24.12 -6.87
N HIS A 391 -1.85 24.03 -5.64
CA HIS A 391 -1.27 24.69 -4.49
C HIS A 391 -0.95 23.63 -3.45
N VAL A 392 0.32 23.49 -3.09
CA VAL A 392 0.79 22.57 -2.05
C VAL A 392 1.44 23.38 -0.94
N PHE A 393 0.96 23.25 0.27
CA PHE A 393 1.48 23.91 1.46
C PHE A 393 2.52 23.03 2.13
N ALA A 394 3.61 23.63 2.55
CA ALA A 394 4.68 22.92 3.22
C ALA A 394 4.21 22.41 4.59
N PRO A 395 4.73 21.26 5.06
CA PRO A 395 4.28 20.64 6.30
C PRO A 395 4.44 21.55 7.52
N GLU A 396 5.48 22.38 7.56
CA GLU A 396 5.72 23.33 8.64
C GLU A 396 4.66 24.44 8.76
N ASP A 397 3.93 24.72 7.68
CA ASP A 397 2.88 25.75 7.64
C ASP A 397 1.49 25.21 8.05
N ALA A 398 1.34 23.90 8.27
CA ALA A 398 0.06 23.26 8.55
C ALA A 398 -0.70 23.89 9.73
N SER A 399 0.00 24.24 10.81
CA SER A 399 -0.61 24.85 12.01
C SER A 399 -1.17 26.25 11.72
N LYS A 400 -0.40 27.10 11.03
CA LYS A 400 -0.82 28.46 10.63
C LYS A 400 -1.96 28.41 9.61
N LEU A 401 -1.89 27.47 8.66
CA LEU A 401 -2.94 27.23 7.69
C LEU A 401 -4.25 26.84 8.40
N GLN A 402 -4.19 25.95 9.38
CA GLN A 402 -5.34 25.58 10.20
C GLN A 402 -5.87 26.77 11.01
N GLU A 403 -5.01 27.61 11.59
CA GLU A 403 -5.42 28.83 12.30
C GLU A 403 -6.15 29.83 11.37
N PHE A 404 -5.63 30.03 10.16
CA PHE A 404 -6.27 30.84 9.13
C PHE A 404 -7.67 30.29 8.78
N LEU A 405 -7.80 28.98 8.56
CA LEU A 405 -9.08 28.34 8.24
C LEU A 405 -10.09 28.47 9.40
N CYS A 406 -9.65 28.31 10.65
CA CYS A 406 -10.47 28.57 11.83
C CYS A 406 -11.02 30.00 11.83
N SER A 407 -10.17 30.98 11.52
CA SER A 407 -10.56 32.39 11.44
C SER A 407 -11.55 32.65 10.30
N LYS A 408 -11.31 32.06 9.11
CA LYS A 408 -12.18 32.16 7.93
C LYS A 408 -13.58 31.61 8.21
N HIS A 409 -13.66 30.43 8.83
CA HIS A 409 -14.92 29.73 9.11
C HIS A 409 -15.57 30.14 10.45
N ARG A 410 -14.86 30.90 11.29
CA ARG A 410 -15.26 31.24 12.66
C ARG A 410 -15.60 30.01 13.48
N ASP A 411 -14.81 28.95 13.32
CA ASP A 411 -15.01 27.66 13.93
C ASP A 411 -13.67 27.04 14.29
N THR A 412 -13.42 26.82 15.58
CA THR A 412 -12.20 26.19 16.09
C THR A 412 -12.45 24.77 16.57
N SER A 413 -13.67 24.23 16.39
CA SER A 413 -14.08 22.94 16.95
C SER A 413 -13.59 21.73 16.15
N LYS A 414 -13.08 21.96 14.94
CA LYS A 414 -12.58 20.92 14.03
C LYS A 414 -11.37 21.38 13.23
N ASN A 415 -10.62 20.42 12.72
CA ASN A 415 -9.59 20.67 11.74
C ASN A 415 -10.22 20.83 10.35
N HIS A 416 -10.02 22.00 9.74
CA HIS A 416 -10.64 22.34 8.45
C HIS A 416 -9.85 21.82 7.26
N ILE A 417 -8.55 21.50 7.44
CA ILE A 417 -7.75 20.77 6.45
C ILE A 417 -8.29 19.35 6.32
N HIS A 418 -8.43 18.66 7.44
CA HIS A 418 -8.94 17.28 7.43
C HIS A 418 -10.44 17.21 7.15
N ALA A 419 -11.22 18.25 7.38
CA ALA A 419 -12.63 18.27 6.97
C ALA A 419 -12.83 18.23 5.45
N GLN A 420 -11.81 18.64 4.66
CA GLN A 420 -11.84 18.67 3.19
C GLN A 420 -13.00 19.51 2.59
N LEU A 421 -13.42 20.57 3.29
CA LEU A 421 -14.57 21.40 2.92
C LEU A 421 -14.20 22.72 2.24
N THR A 422 -12.91 23.06 2.16
CA THR A 422 -12.47 24.40 1.74
C THR A 422 -11.59 24.31 0.52
N TYR A 423 -11.78 25.22 -0.42
CA TYR A 423 -10.78 25.57 -1.42
C TYR A 423 -10.37 27.02 -1.18
N LEU A 424 -9.07 27.30 -1.13
CA LEU A 424 -8.56 28.65 -0.94
C LEU A 424 -8.55 29.40 -2.27
N THR A 425 -9.30 30.50 -2.34
CA THR A 425 -9.36 31.37 -3.52
C THR A 425 -8.09 32.22 -3.63
N PRO A 426 -7.84 32.91 -4.76
CA PRO A 426 -6.73 33.85 -4.86
C PRO A 426 -6.72 34.91 -3.75
N GLU A 427 -7.89 35.42 -3.35
CA GLU A 427 -8.01 36.37 -2.24
C GLU A 427 -7.65 35.75 -0.90
N ASP A 428 -8.03 34.49 -0.67
CA ASP A 428 -7.64 33.76 0.53
C ASP A 428 -6.13 33.56 0.59
N LEU A 429 -5.49 33.20 -0.52
CA LEU A 429 -4.05 33.01 -0.60
C LEU A 429 -3.29 34.32 -0.31
N VAL A 430 -3.73 35.44 -0.89
CA VAL A 430 -3.16 36.77 -0.59
C VAL A 430 -3.31 37.12 0.89
N LYS A 431 -4.46 36.82 1.49
CA LYS A 431 -4.71 37.08 2.90
C LYS A 431 -3.87 36.17 3.81
N LEU A 432 -3.79 34.88 3.49
CA LEU A 432 -3.00 33.89 4.20
C LEU A 432 -1.52 34.29 4.22
N GLU A 433 -0.98 34.72 3.09
CA GLU A 433 0.37 35.25 3.02
C GLU A 433 0.53 36.51 3.89
N LYS A 434 -0.36 37.48 3.74
CA LYS A 434 -0.27 38.76 4.44
C LYS A 434 -0.35 38.60 5.97
N ASP A 435 -1.30 37.81 6.44
CA ASP A 435 -1.66 37.73 7.85
C ASP A 435 -0.84 36.65 8.59
N PHE A 436 -0.39 35.59 7.90
CA PHE A 436 0.32 34.44 8.50
C PHE A 436 1.72 34.17 7.91
N GLY A 437 2.10 34.85 6.84
CA GLY A 437 3.38 34.63 6.15
C GLY A 437 3.45 33.27 5.43
N VAL A 438 2.30 32.65 5.12
CA VAL A 438 2.23 31.33 4.51
C VAL A 438 1.99 31.44 3.00
N ARG A 439 2.81 30.75 2.21
CA ARG A 439 2.68 30.65 0.76
C ARG A 439 2.77 29.18 0.31
N PRO A 440 1.90 28.72 -0.59
CA PRO A 440 2.04 27.39 -1.18
C PRO A 440 3.11 27.37 -2.28
N TYR A 441 3.61 26.17 -2.60
CA TYR A 441 4.15 25.85 -3.90
C TYR A 441 3.02 25.92 -4.93
N ALA A 442 3.06 26.91 -5.82
CA ALA A 442 2.04 27.13 -6.85
C ALA A 442 2.61 26.81 -8.24
N PHE A 443 2.03 25.81 -8.93
CA PHE A 443 2.53 25.35 -10.22
C PHE A 443 1.43 24.72 -11.07
N THR A 444 1.67 24.61 -12.38
CA THR A 444 0.75 23.94 -13.32
C THR A 444 1.33 22.60 -13.72
N GLN A 445 0.61 21.52 -13.41
CA GLN A 445 0.89 20.17 -13.88
C GLN A 445 0.30 20.00 -15.28
N LYS A 446 1.09 19.47 -16.22
CA LYS A 446 0.71 19.20 -17.61
C LYS A 446 0.56 17.70 -17.88
N ALA A 447 0.00 17.36 -19.04
CA ALA A 447 -0.13 15.99 -19.53
C ALA A 447 1.21 15.23 -19.45
N GLY A 448 1.18 14.04 -18.84
CA GLY A 448 2.33 13.15 -18.68
C GLY A 448 3.23 13.45 -17.46
N GLU A 449 3.04 14.57 -16.76
CA GLU A 449 3.84 14.90 -15.57
C GLU A 449 3.31 14.19 -14.32
N THR A 450 4.22 13.84 -13.42
CA THR A 450 3.90 13.26 -12.10
C THR A 450 4.26 14.25 -10.99
N VAL A 451 3.29 14.50 -10.10
CA VAL A 451 3.49 15.28 -8.87
C VAL A 451 3.65 14.30 -7.72
N LEU A 452 4.73 14.38 -6.97
CA LEU A 452 4.89 13.69 -5.70
C LEU A 452 4.57 14.63 -4.56
N ILE A 453 3.74 14.16 -3.63
CA ILE A 453 3.24 14.92 -2.48
C ILE A 453 3.71 14.21 -1.19
N PRO A 454 4.59 14.82 -0.39
CA PRO A 454 5.01 14.24 0.88
C PRO A 454 3.88 14.25 1.89
N THR A 455 3.86 13.23 2.74
CA THR A 455 2.98 13.20 3.92
C THR A 455 3.16 14.46 4.76
N GLY A 456 2.05 15.06 5.20
CA GLY A 456 2.05 16.31 5.98
C GLY A 456 1.87 17.57 5.12
N CYS A 457 1.98 17.49 3.79
CA CYS A 457 1.65 18.61 2.91
C CYS A 457 0.13 18.71 2.69
N ALA A 458 -0.48 19.83 3.08
CA ALA A 458 -1.84 20.14 2.66
C ALA A 458 -1.86 20.61 1.20
N HIS A 459 -2.83 20.22 0.39
CA HIS A 459 -2.87 20.60 -1.02
C HIS A 459 -4.28 20.69 -1.60
N GLN A 460 -4.43 21.47 -2.68
CA GLN A 460 -5.67 21.65 -3.43
C GLN A 460 -5.37 21.74 -4.93
N VAL A 461 -6.36 21.41 -5.77
CA VAL A 461 -6.20 21.35 -7.23
C VAL A 461 -7.39 21.99 -7.93
N ARG A 462 -7.10 22.78 -8.97
CA ARG A 462 -8.08 23.27 -9.94
C ARG A 462 -7.66 22.90 -11.35
N ASN A 463 -8.45 22.07 -12.01
CA ASN A 463 -8.28 21.80 -13.43
C ASN A 463 -8.47 23.07 -14.26
N LEU A 464 -7.46 23.40 -15.08
CA LEU A 464 -7.50 24.49 -16.06
C LEU A 464 -8.10 24.01 -17.39
N THR A 465 -7.90 22.73 -17.70
CA THR A 465 -8.53 22.02 -18.81
C THR A 465 -9.05 20.68 -18.31
N ALA A 466 -9.80 19.96 -19.14
CA ALA A 466 -10.18 18.58 -18.86
C ALA A 466 -8.96 17.72 -18.48
N CYS A 467 -9.04 16.96 -17.39
CA CYS A 467 -7.91 16.15 -16.91
C CYS A 467 -8.36 14.75 -16.48
N ALA A 468 -7.51 13.77 -16.75
CA ALA A 468 -7.57 12.44 -16.15
C ALA A 468 -6.26 12.17 -15.40
N LYS A 469 -6.34 11.87 -14.11
CA LYS A 469 -5.20 11.62 -13.23
C LYS A 469 -5.33 10.25 -12.57
N ILE A 470 -4.21 9.60 -12.31
CA ILE A 470 -4.16 8.45 -11.41
C ILE A 470 -3.17 8.78 -10.29
N ALA A 471 -3.61 8.60 -9.04
CA ALA A 471 -2.75 8.74 -7.88
C ALA A 471 -2.58 7.40 -7.16
N VAL A 472 -1.43 7.17 -6.53
CA VAL A 472 -1.15 6.02 -5.68
C VAL A 472 -0.42 6.47 -4.43
N ASP A 473 -0.74 5.83 -3.31
CA ASP A 473 -0.11 6.11 -2.03
C ASP A 473 1.10 5.19 -1.82
N PHE A 474 2.13 5.73 -1.16
CA PHE A 474 3.31 4.99 -0.75
C PHE A 474 3.85 5.52 0.58
N LEU A 475 4.77 4.80 1.20
CA LEU A 475 5.41 5.23 2.44
C LEU A 475 6.91 5.05 2.33
N SER A 476 7.62 6.15 2.12
CA SER A 476 9.08 6.18 2.13
C SER A 476 9.62 6.29 3.56
N SER A 477 10.86 5.83 3.78
CA SER A 477 11.56 6.00 5.08
C SER A 477 11.66 7.47 5.49
N HIS A 478 11.79 8.41 4.54
CA HIS A 478 11.83 9.85 4.79
C HIS A 478 10.56 10.39 5.48
N SER A 479 9.41 9.78 5.24
CA SER A 479 8.11 10.31 5.65
C SER A 479 7.50 9.62 6.85
N VAL A 480 8.05 8.50 7.36
CA VAL A 480 7.48 7.74 8.49
C VAL A 480 7.22 8.62 9.71
N LYS A 481 8.15 9.52 10.05
CA LYS A 481 7.97 10.42 11.19
C LYS A 481 6.80 11.39 10.97
N ARG A 482 6.72 12.04 9.80
CA ARG A 482 5.59 12.92 9.45
C ARG A 482 4.27 12.15 9.39
N CYS A 483 4.29 10.94 8.85
CA CYS A 483 3.13 10.04 8.82
C CYS A 483 2.65 9.67 10.23
N THR A 484 3.56 9.47 11.18
CA THR A 484 3.23 9.29 12.59
C THR A 484 2.47 10.50 13.14
N GLU A 485 3.00 11.71 12.92
CA GLU A 485 2.39 12.96 13.38
C GLU A 485 0.99 13.18 12.77
N VAL A 486 0.82 12.97 11.46
CA VAL A 486 -0.48 13.09 10.78
C VAL A 486 -1.46 12.02 11.26
N SER A 487 -0.99 10.79 11.48
CA SER A 487 -1.81 9.70 12.03
C SER A 487 -2.34 10.05 13.42
N GLU A 488 -1.50 10.62 14.28
CA GLU A 488 -1.91 11.05 15.63
C GLU A 488 -2.89 12.22 15.58
N GLN A 489 -2.65 13.23 14.74
CA GLN A 489 -3.58 14.35 14.54
C GLN A 489 -4.97 13.88 14.10
N LEU A 490 -5.03 13.02 13.08
CA LEU A 490 -6.29 12.43 12.61
C LEU A 490 -7.00 11.64 13.71
N ARG A 491 -6.27 11.02 14.64
CA ARG A 491 -6.85 10.28 15.75
C ARG A 491 -7.45 11.18 16.81
N GLU A 492 -6.74 12.23 17.19
CA GLU A 492 -7.20 13.22 18.16
C GLU A 492 -8.48 13.92 17.67
N GLU A 493 -8.54 14.22 16.37
CA GLU A 493 -9.73 14.78 15.72
C GLU A 493 -10.84 13.74 15.51
N GLY A 494 -10.43 12.50 15.25
CA GLY A 494 -11.26 11.36 14.88
C GLY A 494 -12.16 10.80 15.98
N VAL A 495 -12.28 11.47 17.14
CA VAL A 495 -13.28 11.12 18.17
C VAL A 495 -14.72 11.17 17.61
N HIS A 496 -14.93 11.78 16.42
CA HIS A 496 -16.24 11.93 15.77
C HIS A 496 -16.27 11.68 14.24
N GLY A 497 -15.84 10.49 13.75
CA GLY A 497 -16.44 9.92 12.53
C GLY A 497 -15.52 9.51 11.35
N LYS A 498 -14.20 9.69 11.43
CA LYS A 498 -13.26 9.13 10.44
C LYS A 498 -12.74 7.76 10.89
N LYS A 499 -12.63 6.82 9.94
CA LYS A 499 -12.05 5.49 10.17
C LYS A 499 -10.55 5.53 9.93
N ASP A 500 -9.80 4.75 10.70
CA ASP A 500 -8.38 4.51 10.45
C ASP A 500 -8.22 3.64 9.20
N THR A 501 -7.86 4.24 8.07
CA THR A 501 -7.73 3.53 6.79
C THR A 501 -6.38 2.83 6.64
N LEU A 502 -5.32 3.32 7.31
CA LEU A 502 -3.95 2.83 7.14
C LEU A 502 -3.53 1.76 8.15
N GLU A 503 -4.13 1.72 9.34
CA GLU A 503 -3.63 0.89 10.46
C GLU A 503 -2.15 1.15 10.73
N PHE A 504 -1.75 2.42 10.74
CA PHE A 504 -0.34 2.85 10.69
C PHE A 504 0.58 2.04 11.63
N TRP A 505 0.24 1.92 12.90
CA TRP A 505 1.05 1.16 13.87
C TRP A 505 1.13 -0.34 13.59
N ASN A 506 0.06 -0.94 13.06
CA ASN A 506 0.06 -2.33 12.64
C ASN A 506 0.94 -2.53 11.40
N LEU A 507 0.87 -1.60 10.44
CA LEU A 507 1.76 -1.57 9.28
C LEU A 507 3.23 -1.48 9.70
N MET A 508 3.58 -0.57 10.61
CA MET A 508 4.95 -0.41 11.11
C MET A 508 5.46 -1.68 11.79
N LEU A 509 4.64 -2.34 12.62
CA LEU A 509 5.02 -3.61 13.24
C LEU A 509 5.27 -4.70 12.19
N HIS A 510 4.36 -4.88 11.24
CA HIS A 510 4.56 -5.83 10.15
C HIS A 510 5.83 -5.54 9.35
N ALA A 511 6.07 -4.27 9.02
CA ALA A 511 7.26 -3.85 8.30
C ALA A 511 8.55 -4.19 9.05
N TRP A 512 8.60 -3.96 10.37
CA TRP A 512 9.77 -4.31 11.19
C TRP A 512 10.17 -5.77 11.06
N PHE A 513 9.21 -6.69 11.23
CA PHE A 513 9.47 -8.13 11.13
C PHE A 513 9.74 -8.60 9.70
N ALA A 514 9.07 -8.00 8.71
CA ALA A 514 9.26 -8.35 7.32
C ALA A 514 10.64 -7.95 6.80
N VAL A 515 11.15 -6.79 7.21
CA VAL A 515 12.49 -6.31 6.84
C VAL A 515 13.58 -7.28 7.33
N ASP A 516 13.45 -7.85 8.54
CA ASP A 516 14.38 -8.88 9.03
C ASP A 516 14.41 -10.13 8.15
N LEU A 517 13.24 -10.58 7.71
CA LEU A 517 13.13 -11.75 6.83
C LEU A 517 13.75 -11.46 5.45
N VAL A 518 13.56 -10.25 4.94
CA VAL A 518 14.16 -9.81 3.68
C VAL A 518 15.68 -9.69 3.78
N ASP A 519 16.21 -9.16 4.90
CA ASP A 519 17.66 -9.10 5.13
C ASP A 519 18.28 -10.50 5.19
N VAL A 520 17.65 -11.45 5.90
CA VAL A 520 18.11 -12.85 5.97
C VAL A 520 18.08 -13.52 4.59
N ALA A 521 17.07 -13.22 3.77
CA ALA A 521 16.96 -13.74 2.41
C ALA A 521 17.89 -13.05 1.41
N ASN A 522 18.48 -11.90 1.77
CA ASN A 522 19.32 -11.11 0.88
C ASN A 522 20.62 -11.85 0.55
N PRO A 523 20.94 -12.06 -0.75
CA PRO A 523 22.20 -12.69 -1.16
C PRO A 523 23.46 -12.00 -0.59
N GLU A 524 23.46 -10.67 -0.43
CA GLU A 524 24.59 -9.93 0.16
C GLU A 524 24.86 -10.35 1.62
N SER A 525 23.80 -10.64 2.38
CA SER A 525 23.87 -11.08 3.78
C SER A 525 24.37 -12.52 3.92
N GLN A 526 24.20 -13.37 2.89
CA GLN A 526 24.70 -14.75 2.87
C GLN A 526 26.22 -14.83 2.62
N VAL A 527 26.81 -13.87 1.92
CA VAL A 527 28.26 -13.81 1.65
C VAL A 527 29.06 -13.45 2.92
N TYR A 528 28.54 -12.58 3.78
CA TYR A 528 29.21 -12.22 5.04
C TYR A 528 29.14 -13.34 6.10
N ASN A 529 28.02 -14.07 6.17
CA ASN A 529 27.87 -15.18 7.12
C ASN A 529 28.75 -16.40 6.76
N SER A 530 29.13 -16.55 5.49
CA SER A 530 30.07 -17.57 5.04
C SER A 530 31.54 -17.16 5.19
N ALA A 531 31.84 -15.85 5.17
CA ALA A 531 33.18 -15.34 5.51
C ALA A 531 33.49 -15.36 7.01
N GLY A 532 32.47 -15.34 7.88
CA GLY A 532 32.61 -15.41 9.34
C GLY A 532 32.87 -16.82 9.92
N HIS A 533 32.86 -17.87 9.09
CA HIS A 533 33.02 -19.27 9.54
C HIS A 533 34.44 -19.85 9.34
N LEU A 534 35.44 -19.02 9.00
CA LEU A 534 36.87 -19.41 8.96
C LEU A 534 37.67 -18.99 10.20
N GLY A 535 36.98 -18.60 11.29
CA GLY A 535 37.59 -18.31 12.60
C GLY A 535 37.12 -19.29 13.67
N GLY A 536 37.30 -20.60 13.43
CA GLY A 536 36.99 -21.63 14.43
C GLY A 536 37.93 -21.55 15.62
N VAL A 537 37.36 -21.22 16.79
CA VAL A 537 37.97 -21.43 18.10
C VAL A 537 38.22 -22.92 18.28
N VAL A 538 39.49 -23.33 18.32
CA VAL A 538 39.89 -24.66 18.79
C VAL A 538 40.30 -24.51 20.25
N HIS A 539 39.41 -24.90 21.15
CA HIS A 539 39.81 -25.38 22.47
C HIS A 539 39.85 -26.91 22.37
N ASP A 540 41.01 -27.50 22.59
CA ASP A 540 41.15 -28.63 23.51
C ASP A 540 42.65 -28.95 23.74
N ASP A 541 42.99 -29.02 25.03
CA ASP A 541 44.24 -29.50 25.59
C ASP A 541 44.36 -31.03 25.42
N ASP A 542 45.48 -31.52 24.89
CA ASP A 542 45.99 -32.87 25.18
C ASP A 542 47.54 -32.89 25.12
N PRO A 543 48.26 -33.12 26.24
CA PRO A 543 49.71 -33.11 26.27
C PRO A 543 50.28 -34.54 26.23
N SER A 544 50.62 -35.03 25.05
CA SER A 544 51.54 -36.18 24.93
C SER A 544 52.32 -36.22 23.60
N LEU A 545 53.55 -35.69 23.63
CA LEU A 545 54.80 -36.09 22.92
C LEU A 545 54.81 -36.31 21.37
N PRO A 546 55.98 -36.19 20.70
CA PRO A 546 56.95 -35.10 20.68
C PRO A 546 57.25 -34.59 19.24
N ALA A 547 58.05 -33.53 19.16
CA ALA A 547 58.46 -32.80 17.95
C ALA A 547 59.28 -33.61 16.93
N GLU A 548 59.07 -33.33 15.64
CA GLU A 548 60.10 -33.43 14.59
C GLU A 548 60.10 -32.15 13.72
N HIS A 549 61.27 -31.51 13.64
CA HIS A 549 61.67 -30.47 12.69
C HIS A 549 62.23 -31.13 11.39
N PRO A 550 62.74 -30.41 10.38
CA PRO A 550 62.03 -29.61 9.36
C PRO A 550 62.53 -29.91 7.91
N SER A 551 62.05 -29.11 6.93
CA SER A 551 62.72 -28.76 5.64
C SER A 551 62.59 -29.71 4.43
N PRO A 552 62.90 -29.28 3.18
CA PRO A 552 62.63 -27.99 2.49
C PRO A 552 62.36 -28.11 0.94
N HIS A 553 62.14 -26.95 0.30
CA HIS A 553 62.33 -26.63 -1.14
C HIS A 553 61.26 -27.13 -2.14
N LEU A 554 60.70 -26.28 -3.03
CA LEU A 554 61.44 -25.65 -4.13
C LEU A 554 60.88 -24.25 -4.49
N GLN A 555 61.81 -23.32 -4.69
CA GLN A 555 61.62 -22.03 -5.35
C GLN A 555 61.52 -22.18 -6.87
N GLY A 556 60.78 -21.26 -7.50
CA GLY A 556 60.84 -20.99 -8.93
C GLY A 556 60.26 -19.60 -9.22
N GLN A 557 61.10 -18.57 -9.11
CA GLN A 557 60.86 -17.24 -9.68
C GLN A 557 60.92 -17.33 -11.22
N LEU A 558 60.15 -16.48 -11.92
CA LEU A 558 60.67 -15.46 -12.84
C LEU A 558 59.56 -14.53 -13.32
N ALA A 559 59.91 -13.25 -13.41
CA ALA A 559 59.08 -12.07 -13.65
C ALA A 559 58.98 -11.70 -15.14
N MET A 560 58.04 -10.79 -15.45
CA MET A 560 58.19 -9.53 -16.24
C MET A 560 56.90 -9.20 -17.07
N ASP A 561 56.28 -8.06 -16.76
CA ASP A 561 55.25 -7.30 -17.51
C ASP A 561 55.87 -6.58 -18.77
N PRO A 562 55.17 -5.69 -19.51
CA PRO A 562 53.90 -5.78 -20.26
C PRO A 562 54.07 -5.23 -21.72
N MET A 563 53.05 -5.34 -22.61
CA MET A 563 53.02 -4.51 -23.85
C MET A 563 51.61 -4.12 -24.34
N VAL A 564 51.48 -2.83 -24.60
CA VAL A 564 50.47 -2.09 -25.38
C VAL A 564 50.78 -2.19 -26.89
N PRO A 565 49.84 -1.87 -27.79
CA PRO A 565 50.23 -0.98 -28.89
C PRO A 565 49.21 0.12 -29.26
N THR A 566 49.75 1.28 -29.63
CA THR A 566 49.10 2.44 -30.27
C THR A 566 49.76 2.72 -31.62
N SER A 567 49.02 3.21 -32.64
CA SER A 567 49.50 4.24 -33.59
C SER A 567 48.38 4.83 -34.48
N ASP A 568 48.32 6.17 -34.52
CA ASP A 568 47.52 7.13 -35.32
C ASP A 568 48.17 7.45 -36.72
N PRO A 569 47.86 8.54 -37.46
CA PRO A 569 46.59 9.13 -38.02
C PRO A 569 46.74 9.46 -39.54
N VAL A 570 45.75 10.12 -40.22
CA VAL A 570 45.96 11.15 -41.30
C VAL A 570 44.64 11.82 -41.79
N HIS A 571 44.70 13.16 -41.82
CA HIS A 571 44.03 14.21 -42.64
C HIS A 571 42.52 14.58 -42.61
N ARG A 572 42.34 15.87 -42.28
CA ARG A 572 41.27 16.84 -42.59
C ARG A 572 41.34 17.28 -44.07
N PRO A 573 40.27 17.87 -44.64
CA PRO A 573 40.23 19.34 -44.69
C PRO A 573 38.84 19.96 -44.42
N GLU A 574 38.89 21.23 -43.99
CA GLU A 574 37.78 22.19 -43.85
C GLU A 574 37.39 22.82 -45.20
N GLN A 575 36.31 23.64 -45.17
CA GLN A 575 35.83 24.69 -46.11
C GLN A 575 34.53 24.30 -46.86
N HIS A 576 33.46 25.09 -47.00
CA HIS A 576 33.19 26.53 -46.77
C HIS A 576 31.65 26.77 -46.64
N LEU A 577 31.31 27.88 -45.97
CA LEU A 577 30.12 28.75 -46.06
C LEU A 577 29.14 28.56 -47.26
N HIS A 578 27.82 28.57 -46.99
CA HIS A 578 26.84 29.53 -47.54
C HIS A 578 25.36 29.14 -47.24
N GLU A 579 24.68 29.94 -46.40
CA GLU A 579 23.30 30.39 -46.67
C GLU A 579 23.36 31.45 -47.80
N PRO A 580 22.31 31.73 -48.62
CA PRO A 580 20.95 32.05 -48.12
C PRO A 580 19.72 31.71 -49.01
N ALA A 581 18.57 31.65 -48.31
CA ALA A 581 17.27 32.27 -48.60
C ALA A 581 16.39 31.90 -49.84
N LEU A 582 15.09 32.08 -49.57
CA LEU A 582 13.96 32.43 -50.45
C LEU A 582 12.96 31.32 -50.85
N HIS A 583 11.86 31.29 -50.08
CA HIS A 583 10.47 31.14 -50.56
C HIS A 583 10.23 31.89 -51.89
N PRO A 584 9.35 31.39 -52.78
CA PRO A 584 7.89 31.58 -52.56
C PRO A 584 6.98 30.43 -53.03
N GLN A 585 5.84 30.27 -52.33
CA GLN A 585 4.59 29.71 -52.86
C GLN A 585 3.98 30.68 -53.91
N PRO A 586 2.77 30.51 -54.51
CA PRO A 586 1.74 29.46 -54.38
C PRO A 586 1.11 29.04 -55.74
N ASN A 587 0.06 28.21 -55.66
CA ASN A 587 -1.15 28.15 -56.51
C ASN A 587 -1.56 26.67 -56.71
N THR A 588 -2.81 26.22 -56.73
CA THR A 588 -4.19 26.71 -56.53
C THR A 588 -5.06 25.51 -56.94
N HIS A 589 -6.18 25.24 -56.25
CA HIS A 589 -7.43 24.63 -56.77
C HIS A 589 -7.32 23.22 -57.44
N GLU A 590 -8.26 22.27 -57.42
CA GLU A 590 -9.70 22.23 -57.17
C GLU A 590 -10.14 20.74 -57.12
N ASN A 591 -11.20 20.46 -56.36
CA ASN A 591 -12.30 19.50 -56.55
C ASN A 591 -12.11 18.18 -57.35
N GLY A 592 -12.51 17.05 -56.73
CA GLY A 592 -12.97 15.86 -57.48
C GLY A 592 -13.10 14.57 -56.67
N HIS A 593 -14.30 14.25 -56.21
CA HIS A 593 -14.82 12.87 -56.08
C HIS A 593 -15.74 12.61 -57.30
N PRO A 594 -16.04 11.36 -57.75
CA PRO A 594 -16.12 10.12 -56.97
C PRO A 594 -15.63 8.82 -57.70
N SER A 595 -15.84 7.68 -57.02
CA SER A 595 -16.09 6.31 -57.52
C SER A 595 -14.96 5.25 -57.55
N SER A 596 -15.18 4.26 -56.66
CA SER A 596 -15.13 2.79 -56.81
C SER A 596 -13.87 2.03 -57.22
N ASP A 597 -13.68 0.95 -56.46
CA ASP A 597 -13.00 -0.32 -56.76
C ASP A 597 -11.47 -0.29 -56.92
N ASN A 598 -10.78 -0.81 -55.89
CA ASN A 598 -10.01 -2.04 -56.03
C ASN A 598 -9.38 -2.46 -54.68
N ILE A 599 -9.63 -3.72 -54.33
CA ILE A 599 -8.95 -4.48 -53.27
C ILE A 599 -7.57 -4.90 -53.79
N PRO A 600 -6.51 -4.84 -52.95
CA PRO A 600 -5.54 -5.93 -52.90
C PRO A 600 -5.12 -6.30 -51.45
N PRO A 601 -4.40 -7.42 -51.25
CA PRO A 601 -4.70 -8.38 -50.20
C PRO A 601 -3.91 -8.23 -48.89
N ARG A 602 -4.43 -8.93 -47.86
CA ARG A 602 -3.79 -9.34 -46.60
C ARG A 602 -2.32 -9.72 -46.79
N ILE A 603 -1.45 -9.10 -46.00
CA ILE A 603 -0.13 -9.63 -45.64
C ILE A 603 -0.29 -10.33 -44.29
N GLU A 604 0.07 -11.61 -44.30
CA GLU A 604 0.24 -12.46 -43.13
C GLU A 604 1.60 -12.12 -42.49
N ASP A 605 1.61 -11.67 -41.24
CA ASP A 605 2.82 -11.61 -40.43
C ASP A 605 2.83 -12.78 -39.45
N HIS A 606 3.84 -13.65 -39.62
CA HIS A 606 4.23 -14.68 -38.68
C HIS A 606 4.77 -14.06 -37.38
N PRO A 607 4.33 -14.49 -36.19
CA PRO A 607 4.97 -14.13 -34.94
C PRO A 607 6.26 -14.95 -34.76
N SER A 608 7.37 -14.27 -34.47
CA SER A 608 8.59 -14.90 -33.97
C SER A 608 8.44 -15.17 -32.47
N ASP A 609 8.74 -16.40 -32.09
CA ASP A 609 8.71 -16.94 -30.75
C ASP A 609 9.66 -16.20 -29.79
N PHE A 610 9.13 -15.72 -28.67
CA PHE A 610 9.85 -15.65 -27.40
C PHE A 610 8.89 -16.10 -26.29
N ALA A 611 8.94 -17.40 -25.97
CA ALA A 611 8.23 -17.99 -24.86
C ALA A 611 9.02 -17.77 -23.56
N MET A 612 8.52 -16.88 -22.69
CA MET A 612 8.90 -16.82 -21.27
C MET A 612 7.70 -17.27 -20.44
N ARG A 613 7.97 -18.20 -19.53
CA ARG A 613 6.99 -19.01 -18.79
C ARG A 613 6.05 -18.16 -17.95
N LEU A 614 4.75 -18.38 -18.14
CA LEU A 614 3.65 -17.90 -17.31
C LEU A 614 3.67 -18.64 -15.96
N ILE A 615 3.68 -17.90 -14.86
CA ILE A 615 3.20 -18.37 -13.56
C ILE A 615 1.76 -17.87 -13.47
N ASP A 616 0.82 -18.81 -13.55
CA ASP A 616 -0.62 -18.57 -13.51
C ASP A 616 -1.06 -18.57 -12.04
N ASP A 617 -1.50 -17.42 -11.54
CA ASP A 617 -1.98 -17.25 -10.16
C ASP A 617 -3.51 -17.14 -10.20
N SER A 618 -4.18 -18.28 -10.32
CA SER A 618 -5.65 -18.38 -10.23
C SER A 618 -6.04 -19.46 -9.21
N GLY A 619 -5.99 -19.10 -7.94
CA GLY A 619 -6.50 -19.91 -6.83
C GLY A 619 -7.92 -19.52 -6.45
N THR A 620 -8.92 -20.18 -7.02
CA THR A 620 -10.31 -20.16 -6.49
C THR A 620 -10.36 -21.03 -5.23
N ASN A 621 -10.68 -20.46 -4.07
CA ASN A 621 -10.88 -21.22 -2.83
C ASN A 621 -12.31 -21.07 -2.28
N GLU A 622 -13.02 -22.19 -2.23
CA GLU A 622 -14.12 -22.44 -1.29
C GLU A 622 -13.55 -23.12 -0.01
N PRO A 623 -14.20 -22.99 1.16
CA PRO A 623 -13.58 -23.29 2.45
C PRO A 623 -13.76 -24.76 2.86
N THR A 624 -12.70 -25.40 3.37
CA THR A 624 -12.82 -26.61 4.20
C THR A 624 -12.08 -26.44 5.52
N THR A 625 -12.83 -26.68 6.59
CA THR A 625 -12.46 -26.71 8.01
C THR A 625 -11.73 -28.00 8.41
N SER A 626 -10.74 -27.86 9.30
CA SER A 626 -10.09 -28.83 10.25
C SER A 626 -8.57 -28.73 10.11
N GLY A 627 -7.77 -28.46 11.14
CA GLY A 627 -7.69 -29.22 12.39
C GLY A 627 -6.53 -30.21 12.28
N ASP A 628 -5.48 -29.95 13.08
CA ASP A 628 -4.34 -30.81 13.43
C ASP A 628 -3.04 -30.79 12.60
N SER A 629 -1.98 -30.60 13.39
CA SER A 629 -0.53 -30.67 13.21
C SER A 629 0.01 -31.85 12.38
N PHE A 630 1.03 -31.62 11.53
CA PHE A 630 2.07 -32.63 11.26
C PHE A 630 3.38 -31.98 10.75
N GLN A 631 4.49 -32.33 11.41
CA GLN A 631 5.87 -32.17 10.91
C GLN A 631 6.05 -32.98 9.62
N PHE A 632 6.85 -32.51 8.66
CA PHE A 632 7.76 -33.42 7.94
C PHE A 632 8.99 -32.74 7.30
N VAL A 633 10.00 -33.59 7.19
CA VAL A 633 11.41 -33.45 6.85
C VAL A 633 11.66 -33.28 5.34
N MET A 634 12.74 -32.58 5.01
CA MET A 634 13.38 -32.47 3.68
C MET A 634 13.66 -33.83 3.02
N ARG A 635 13.30 -33.99 1.72
CA ARG A 635 14.14 -34.70 0.71
C ARG A 635 13.61 -34.62 -0.74
N ALA A 636 14.47 -34.05 -1.59
CA ALA A 636 14.91 -34.43 -2.94
C ALA A 636 13.91 -34.85 -4.07
N HIS A 637 14.15 -34.23 -5.22
CA HIS A 637 13.56 -34.47 -6.55
C HIS A 637 13.60 -35.92 -7.06
N SER A 638 12.46 -36.39 -7.58
CA SER A 638 12.37 -37.27 -8.76
C SER A 638 10.93 -37.23 -9.32
N GLY A 639 10.78 -37.23 -10.65
CA GLY A 639 9.55 -36.88 -11.38
C GLY A 639 8.28 -37.63 -10.95
N ALA A 640 7.18 -36.89 -10.81
CA ALA A 640 5.86 -37.43 -10.48
C ALA A 640 4.90 -37.26 -11.65
N VAL A 641 4.38 -38.40 -12.14
CA VAL A 641 3.19 -38.50 -12.99
C VAL A 641 1.99 -38.02 -12.17
N VAL A 642 1.23 -37.06 -12.69
CA VAL A 642 0.06 -36.50 -11.97
C VAL A 642 -1.19 -37.27 -12.36
N GLU A 643 -1.69 -38.12 -11.46
CA GLU A 643 -3.03 -38.71 -11.59
C GLU A 643 -4.10 -37.64 -11.28
N ARG A 644 -4.95 -37.29 -12.26
CA ARG A 644 -6.14 -36.47 -12.02
C ARG A 644 -7.39 -37.35 -11.98
N LYS A 645 -8.26 -37.07 -11.02
CA LYS A 645 -9.61 -37.65 -10.94
C LYS A 645 -10.58 -36.80 -11.74
N GLU A 646 -11.28 -37.41 -12.70
CA GLU A 646 -12.28 -36.71 -13.51
C GLU A 646 -13.65 -37.39 -13.39
N LYS A 647 -14.70 -36.61 -13.17
CA LYS A 647 -16.08 -37.10 -13.03
C LYS A 647 -16.77 -37.06 -14.39
N LYS A 648 -17.49 -38.12 -14.77
CA LYS A 648 -18.23 -38.21 -16.04
C LYS A 648 -19.75 -38.19 -15.78
N CYS A 649 -20.53 -37.61 -16.70
CA CYS A 649 -22.00 -37.67 -16.62
C CYS A 649 -22.47 -39.07 -17.06
N ALA A 650 -23.23 -39.76 -16.22
CA ALA A 650 -23.69 -41.14 -16.47
C ALA A 650 -24.46 -41.28 -17.79
N LYS A 651 -25.13 -40.20 -18.24
CA LYS A 651 -25.97 -40.19 -19.44
C LYS A 651 -25.23 -39.94 -20.75
N CYS A 652 -24.16 -39.14 -20.75
CA CYS A 652 -23.46 -38.74 -21.98
C CYS A 652 -21.97 -39.13 -22.02
N GLN A 653 -21.45 -39.68 -20.92
CA GLN A 653 -20.08 -40.21 -20.78
C GLN A 653 -18.95 -39.19 -21.04
N ARG A 654 -19.29 -37.90 -21.21
CA ARG A 654 -18.33 -36.78 -21.28
C ARG A 654 -17.91 -36.33 -19.89
N SER A 655 -16.78 -35.62 -19.80
CA SER A 655 -16.36 -34.98 -18.56
C SER A 655 -17.46 -34.05 -18.07
N TRP A 656 -17.63 -33.97 -16.74
CA TRP A 656 -18.68 -33.17 -16.14
C TRP A 656 -18.59 -31.68 -16.54
N ARG A 657 -17.37 -31.18 -16.80
CA ARG A 657 -17.11 -29.81 -17.25
C ARG A 657 -17.57 -29.54 -18.68
N GLU A 658 -17.64 -30.57 -19.53
CA GLU A 658 -17.99 -30.45 -20.95
C GLU A 658 -19.44 -30.88 -21.27
N CYS A 659 -20.20 -31.28 -20.24
CA CYS A 659 -21.60 -31.67 -20.42
C CYS A 659 -22.50 -30.45 -20.63
N LYS A 660 -23.05 -30.29 -21.84
CA LYS A 660 -23.98 -29.18 -22.20
C LYS A 660 -25.28 -29.13 -21.35
N GLY A 661 -25.57 -30.15 -20.54
CA GLY A 661 -26.70 -30.18 -19.60
C GLY A 661 -26.39 -29.57 -18.22
N ALA A 662 -25.18 -29.05 -17.97
CA ALA A 662 -24.73 -28.61 -16.64
C ALA A 662 -25.51 -27.42 -16.04
N ASN A 663 -26.31 -26.69 -16.85
CA ASN A 663 -27.11 -25.57 -16.38
C ASN A 663 -28.46 -25.99 -15.74
N ASP A 664 -28.90 -27.24 -15.88
CA ASP A 664 -30.10 -27.76 -15.22
C ASP A 664 -29.74 -29.00 -14.38
N ARG A 665 -29.34 -28.74 -13.13
CA ARG A 665 -28.80 -29.75 -12.18
C ARG A 665 -29.78 -30.88 -11.83
N SER A 666 -31.04 -30.81 -12.28
CA SER A 666 -32.07 -31.82 -12.04
C SER A 666 -32.09 -32.97 -13.07
N LYS A 667 -31.34 -32.87 -14.18
CA LYS A 667 -31.48 -33.79 -15.34
C LYS A 667 -30.27 -34.70 -15.68
N CYS A 668 -29.12 -34.61 -15.00
CA CYS A 668 -28.05 -35.62 -15.11
C CYS A 668 -27.62 -36.16 -13.73
N PRO A 669 -27.87 -37.45 -13.40
CA PRO A 669 -27.29 -38.08 -12.22
C PRO A 669 -25.77 -38.30 -12.41
N LYS A 670 -25.00 -38.08 -11.34
CA LYS A 670 -23.53 -38.25 -11.31
C LYS A 670 -23.19 -39.74 -11.15
N GLU A 671 -22.16 -40.22 -11.86
CA GLU A 671 -21.52 -41.53 -11.60
C GLU A 671 -20.13 -41.35 -10.96
N GLU A 672 -19.66 -42.41 -10.30
CA GLU A 672 -18.44 -42.43 -9.47
C GLU A 672 -17.13 -42.18 -10.24
N GLU A 673 -16.10 -41.75 -9.48
CA GLU A 673 -14.79 -41.28 -9.95
C GLU A 673 -14.01 -42.37 -10.69
N THR A 674 -13.56 -42.08 -11.92
CA THR A 674 -12.58 -42.90 -12.63
C THR A 674 -11.24 -42.17 -12.69
N ARG A 675 -10.13 -42.90 -12.43
CA ARG A 675 -8.76 -42.36 -12.50
C ARG A 675 -8.28 -42.39 -13.96
N VAL A 676 -7.74 -41.27 -14.43
CA VAL A 676 -7.10 -41.19 -15.75
C VAL A 676 -5.65 -40.79 -15.55
N VAL A 677 -4.74 -41.58 -16.11
CA VAL A 677 -3.30 -41.29 -16.15
C VAL A 677 -3.04 -40.41 -17.37
N VAL A 678 -2.47 -39.24 -17.16
CA VAL A 678 -2.04 -38.33 -18.24
C VAL A 678 -0.52 -38.30 -18.20
N ASN A 679 0.12 -38.67 -19.32
CA ASN A 679 1.57 -38.60 -19.49
C ASN A 679 2.02 -37.17 -19.79
#